data_AF-A0A3B0MXV8-F1
#
_entry.id   AF-A0A3B0MXV8-F1
#
_cell.length_a   1.000
_cell.length_b   1.000
_cell.length_c   1.000
_cell.angle_alpha   90.00
_cell.angle_beta   90.00
_cell.angle_gamma   90.00
#
_symmetry.space_group_name_H-M   'P 1'
#
loop_
_entity.id
_entity.type
_entity.pdbx_description
1 polymer ?
#
loop_
_entity_poly.entity_id
_entity_poly.type
_entity_poly.pdbx_seq_one_letter_code
_entity_poly.pdbx_strand_id
1 'polypeptide(L)'
;MSESSSTPSPTSGSRLDEEDRHNDLTDGDLSQDLDLGFDGAEDILRAWRRGLRPDPDLTVSEWADRHRKLSSRASAEPGQYRTARTPYLRAIMDALSPSHPAQRISFMKAAQVGATEAGNNWIGFVIHHAPGPMLAVLPTVEMAKRTSRGRIDPLIADSPALRERVQPARSRDAGNSMLSKEFPGGILVLTGANSATGLRSMPARYVFLDEVDAYPASADEEGDPVTLAEARTTTFAHRRKVFMVSTPTIRGLSRIEREFEASDQRRYFVPCPHCGAMQWLQFERLRWQKGRPETATYHCEGCEQPIAEHHKTGMLERGDWRATSRATDPNAIGFHLSALYSPIGWKSWEQIARDWLAAQGSDEMLRAARNTLLGETWIESGEAPEWQRLADRREAFGAQIPVGGLFLTAGADVQKDRIEVDVWAWGRGLESWLVDHIVLPGGPDDPACWDKLTALLGQTWTHANGAVMTLAKLAIDTGYESAAVYAWARKQGIAQVAPVKGLEGFNRATPVSGPTFVDATVNGRKLKRGARLWSVATATFKAETYRYLRLERPSEPDAPHPPGTIHLPDWADSEWLKQLVGEQLVTIRDRRGYARQEWQKLRERNEALDTRVYARAAAWILGADRFDERMWRQLEKQAGVETAVTAPKPETDTPSEPQAGQIAAPRKRGWKISTPRYME
;
A
#
# COMPACT_ATOMS: atom_id res chain seq x y z
N MET A 1 -24.46 -37.26 -64.44
CA MET A 1 -22.98 -37.34 -64.43
C MET A 1 -22.54 -37.02 -63.02
N SER A 2 -21.99 -38.06 -62.37
CA SER A 2 -21.04 -38.00 -61.25
C SER A 2 -21.55 -37.65 -59.83
N GLU A 3 -21.45 -38.69 -59.01
CA GLU A 3 -21.55 -38.82 -57.56
C GLU A 3 -20.65 -37.87 -56.74
N SER A 4 -21.07 -37.55 -55.51
CA SER A 4 -20.32 -37.92 -54.29
C SER A 4 -21.09 -37.53 -53.02
N SER A 5 -20.97 -38.41 -52.04
CA SER A 5 -21.75 -38.61 -50.83
C SER A 5 -21.38 -37.71 -49.66
N SER A 6 -22.33 -37.42 -48.76
CA SER A 6 -22.26 -37.73 -47.31
C SER A 6 -23.52 -37.25 -46.58
N THR A 7 -24.18 -38.18 -45.90
CA THR A 7 -25.45 -38.01 -45.16
C THR A 7 -25.21 -37.52 -43.72
N PRO A 8 -26.01 -36.61 -43.16
CA PRO A 8 -26.12 -36.43 -41.71
C PRO A 8 -27.37 -37.13 -41.16
N SER A 9 -27.23 -37.89 -40.07
CA SER A 9 -28.33 -38.55 -39.36
C SER A 9 -29.15 -37.55 -38.53
N PRO A 10 -30.49 -37.68 -38.48
CA PRO A 10 -31.35 -36.74 -37.77
C PRO A 10 -31.56 -37.09 -36.30
N THR A 11 -31.66 -36.02 -35.53
CA THR A 11 -32.21 -35.92 -34.17
C THR A 11 -33.65 -36.45 -34.08
N SER A 12 -33.94 -37.20 -33.02
CA SER A 12 -35.29 -37.46 -32.51
C SER A 12 -35.15 -37.50 -30.99
N GLY A 13 -35.77 -36.63 -30.20
CA GLY A 13 -37.19 -36.33 -30.19
C GLY A 13 -37.76 -36.94 -28.91
N SER A 14 -37.52 -36.26 -27.78
CA SER A 14 -38.00 -36.66 -26.45
C SER A 14 -39.53 -36.65 -26.40
N ARG A 15 -40.13 -37.80 -26.06
CA ARG A 15 -41.50 -37.89 -25.54
C ARG A 15 -41.41 -38.15 -24.04
N LEU A 16 -41.85 -37.15 -23.28
CA LEU A 16 -42.26 -37.29 -21.89
C LEU A 16 -43.67 -37.87 -21.90
N ASP A 17 -43.85 -38.99 -21.21
CA ASP A 17 -45.10 -39.34 -20.52
C ASP A 17 -44.72 -40.11 -19.24
N GLU A 18 -45.39 -39.72 -18.17
CA GLU A 18 -45.24 -40.17 -16.79
C GLU A 18 -45.69 -41.63 -16.63
N GLU A 19 -44.92 -42.44 -15.88
CA GLU A 19 -45.53 -43.39 -14.94
C GLU A 19 -44.51 -43.84 -13.87
N ASP A 20 -44.94 -43.60 -12.64
CA ASP A 20 -44.33 -43.87 -11.35
C ASP A 20 -43.95 -45.36 -11.19
N ARG A 21 -42.65 -45.69 -11.14
CA ARG A 21 -42.15 -46.90 -10.45
C ARG A 21 -40.77 -46.63 -9.85
N HIS A 22 -40.69 -46.78 -8.53
CA HIS A 22 -39.46 -47.08 -7.80
C HIS A 22 -38.58 -48.05 -8.59
N ASN A 23 -37.44 -47.59 -9.08
CA ASN A 23 -36.33 -48.46 -9.44
C ASN A 23 -35.12 -48.03 -8.63
N ASP A 24 -35.04 -48.65 -7.46
CA ASP A 24 -33.85 -48.75 -6.64
C ASP A 24 -32.77 -49.43 -7.51
N LEU A 25 -31.79 -48.66 -7.97
CA LEU A 25 -30.61 -49.18 -8.66
C LEU A 25 -29.68 -49.80 -7.61
N THR A 26 -30.09 -50.91 -7.02
CA THR A 26 -29.23 -51.76 -6.21
C THR A 26 -28.37 -52.64 -7.11
N ASP A 27 -27.05 -52.47 -6.99
CA ASP A 27 -25.99 -53.47 -7.17
C ASP A 27 -26.15 -54.46 -8.33
N GLY A 28 -25.82 -54.02 -9.54
CA GLY A 28 -25.15 -54.90 -10.49
C GLY A 28 -23.69 -55.01 -10.07
N ASP A 29 -23.30 -56.12 -9.45
CA ASP A 29 -21.89 -56.38 -9.10
C ASP A 29 -21.05 -56.52 -10.38
N LEU A 30 -20.43 -55.42 -10.79
CA LEU A 30 -19.51 -55.32 -11.94
C LEU A 30 -18.24 -56.19 -11.80
N SER A 31 -18.14 -57.02 -10.77
CA SER A 31 -17.01 -57.92 -10.53
C SER A 31 -17.30 -59.40 -10.81
N GLN A 32 -18.51 -59.77 -11.23
CA GLN A 32 -18.90 -61.17 -11.44
C GLN A 32 -18.03 -61.95 -12.44
N ASP A 33 -17.34 -61.27 -13.37
CA ASP A 33 -16.49 -61.88 -14.41
C ASP A 33 -14.99 -61.55 -14.28
N LEU A 34 -14.57 -60.90 -13.18
CA LEU A 34 -13.16 -60.57 -12.93
C LEU A 34 -12.50 -61.65 -12.05
N ASP A 35 -11.38 -62.22 -12.50
CA ASP A 35 -10.56 -63.11 -11.67
C ASP A 35 -9.85 -62.29 -10.58
N LEU A 36 -10.48 -62.19 -9.41
CA LEU A 36 -9.97 -61.50 -8.21
C LEU A 36 -9.08 -62.40 -7.35
N GLY A 37 -8.58 -63.53 -7.88
CA GLY A 37 -7.83 -64.55 -7.13
C GLY A 37 -6.42 -64.16 -6.68
N PHE A 38 -5.97 -62.92 -6.90
CA PHE A 38 -4.65 -62.46 -6.46
C PHE A 38 -4.73 -61.49 -5.27
N ASP A 39 -3.75 -61.59 -4.37
CA ASP A 39 -3.63 -60.72 -3.20
C ASP A 39 -3.47 -59.25 -3.64
N GLY A 40 -4.37 -58.37 -3.15
CA GLY A 40 -4.44 -56.96 -3.53
C GLY A 40 -5.47 -56.58 -4.62
N ALA A 41 -6.23 -57.54 -5.16
CA ALA A 41 -7.27 -57.26 -6.16
C ALA A 41 -8.35 -56.28 -5.66
N GLU A 42 -8.79 -56.41 -4.41
CA GLU A 42 -9.73 -55.48 -3.79
C GLU A 42 -9.16 -54.07 -3.62
N ASP A 43 -7.88 -53.93 -3.28
CA ASP A 43 -7.23 -52.62 -3.12
C ASP A 43 -7.10 -51.89 -4.46
N ILE A 44 -6.80 -52.63 -5.54
CA ILE A 44 -6.79 -52.08 -6.90
C ILE A 44 -8.20 -51.62 -7.29
N LEU A 45 -9.23 -52.44 -7.09
CA LEU A 45 -10.62 -52.07 -7.38
C LEU A 45 -11.06 -50.84 -6.57
N ARG A 46 -10.66 -50.77 -5.29
CA ARG A 46 -10.96 -49.62 -4.42
C ARG A 46 -10.26 -48.35 -4.90
N ALA A 47 -9.01 -48.44 -5.33
CA ALA A 47 -8.28 -47.32 -5.91
C ALA A 47 -8.89 -46.88 -7.25
N TRP A 48 -9.31 -47.83 -8.09
CA TRP A 48 -9.89 -47.57 -9.40
C TRP A 48 -11.28 -46.94 -9.30
N ARG A 49 -12.16 -47.48 -8.44
CA ARG A 49 -13.47 -46.88 -8.10
C ARG A 49 -13.32 -45.47 -7.54
N ARG A 50 -12.28 -45.24 -6.73
CA ARG A 50 -11.96 -43.89 -6.20
C ARG A 50 -11.53 -42.93 -7.31
N GLY A 51 -10.71 -43.38 -8.26
CA GLY A 51 -10.27 -42.57 -9.39
C GLY A 51 -11.36 -42.29 -10.43
N LEU A 52 -12.34 -43.19 -10.58
CA LEU A 52 -13.48 -43.02 -11.49
C LEU A 52 -14.60 -42.17 -10.90
N ARG A 53 -14.69 -42.03 -9.57
CA ARG A 53 -15.68 -41.18 -8.92
C ARG A 53 -15.30 -39.70 -9.17
N PRO A 54 -16.14 -38.90 -9.85
CA PRO A 54 -15.87 -37.49 -10.01
C PRO A 54 -15.74 -36.81 -8.64
N ASP A 55 -14.75 -35.94 -8.51
CA ASP A 55 -14.66 -35.09 -7.32
C ASP A 55 -15.94 -34.23 -7.22
N PRO A 56 -16.53 -34.10 -6.02
CA PRO A 56 -17.76 -33.34 -5.84
C PRO A 56 -17.52 -31.87 -6.18
N ASP A 57 -18.33 -31.23 -7.02
CA ASP A 57 -18.16 -29.82 -7.37
C ASP A 57 -18.42 -28.91 -6.14
N LEU A 58 -17.36 -28.58 -5.41
CA LEU A 58 -17.40 -27.77 -4.19
C LEU A 58 -16.75 -26.42 -4.43
N THR A 59 -17.40 -25.38 -3.91
CA THR A 59 -16.75 -24.08 -3.73
C THR A 59 -15.80 -24.07 -2.52
N VAL A 60 -14.93 -23.08 -2.43
CA VAL A 60 -14.02 -22.94 -1.28
C VAL A 60 -14.79 -22.77 0.03
N SER A 61 -15.91 -22.04 0.03
CA SER A 61 -16.72 -21.85 1.25
C SER A 61 -17.42 -23.14 1.69
N GLU A 62 -18.02 -23.88 0.76
CA GLU A 62 -18.68 -25.16 1.04
C GLU A 62 -17.69 -26.22 1.53
N TRP A 63 -16.49 -26.24 0.94
CA TRP A 63 -15.41 -27.09 1.41
C TRP A 63 -14.99 -26.73 2.84
N ALA A 64 -14.87 -25.44 3.16
CA ALA A 64 -14.51 -24.98 4.49
C ALA A 64 -15.59 -25.41 5.50
N ASP A 65 -16.87 -25.20 5.20
CA ASP A 65 -18.00 -25.59 6.04
C ASP A 65 -18.05 -27.10 6.29
N ARG A 66 -17.62 -27.92 5.33
CA ARG A 66 -17.63 -29.39 5.44
C ARG A 66 -16.38 -29.98 6.10
N HIS A 67 -15.21 -29.40 5.85
CA HIS A 67 -13.93 -30.06 6.14
C HIS A 67 -13.00 -29.29 7.08
N ARG A 68 -13.11 -27.95 7.16
CA ARG A 68 -12.18 -27.15 7.95
C ARG A 68 -12.48 -27.25 9.45
N LYS A 69 -11.47 -27.65 10.23
CA LYS A 69 -11.49 -27.51 11.70
C LYS A 69 -10.64 -26.32 12.14
N LEU A 70 -11.15 -25.57 13.11
CA LEU A 70 -10.48 -24.49 13.80
C LEU A 70 -9.88 -25.01 15.10
N SER A 71 -8.56 -24.81 15.23
CA SER A 71 -7.79 -25.24 16.40
C SER A 71 -8.09 -24.36 17.63
N SER A 72 -8.13 -24.96 18.81
CA SER A 72 -8.17 -24.22 20.08
C SER A 72 -6.91 -23.39 20.34
N ARG A 73 -5.81 -23.68 19.63
CA ARG A 73 -4.55 -22.92 19.76
C ARG A 73 -4.57 -21.56 19.08
N ALA A 74 -5.45 -21.37 18.08
CA ALA A 74 -5.41 -20.21 17.18
C ALA A 74 -6.77 -19.54 16.97
N SER A 75 -7.87 -20.13 17.46
CA SER A 75 -9.24 -19.61 17.29
C SER A 75 -9.92 -19.40 18.63
N ALA A 76 -10.64 -18.28 18.75
CA ALA A 76 -11.53 -18.00 19.89
C ALA A 76 -12.77 -18.91 19.89
N GLU A 77 -13.20 -19.37 18.72
CA GLU A 77 -14.31 -20.31 18.52
C GLU A 77 -13.73 -21.60 17.87
N PRO A 78 -13.19 -22.57 18.64
CA PRO A 78 -12.69 -23.83 18.10
C PRO A 78 -13.82 -24.73 17.61
N GLY A 79 -13.53 -25.64 16.69
CA GLY A 79 -14.48 -26.61 16.14
C GLY A 79 -14.65 -26.51 14.63
N GLN A 80 -15.85 -26.83 14.12
CA GLN A 80 -16.13 -26.75 12.69
C GLN A 80 -16.12 -25.28 12.24
N TYR A 81 -15.41 -24.97 11.15
CA TYR A 81 -15.51 -23.66 10.52
C TYR A 81 -16.94 -23.46 10.00
N ARG A 82 -17.49 -22.26 10.22
CA ARG A 82 -18.85 -21.92 9.81
C ARG A 82 -18.82 -20.58 9.07
N THR A 83 -18.97 -20.62 7.76
CA THR A 83 -19.12 -19.45 6.89
C THR A 83 -20.30 -18.60 7.33
N ALA A 84 -21.34 -19.20 7.92
CA ALA A 84 -22.46 -18.48 8.53
C ALA A 84 -22.06 -17.47 9.62
N ARG A 85 -20.89 -17.63 10.29
CA ARG A 85 -20.39 -16.63 11.23
C ARG A 85 -19.88 -15.37 10.53
N THR A 86 -19.37 -15.50 9.32
CA THR A 86 -18.82 -14.41 8.49
C THR A 86 -19.36 -14.54 7.06
N PRO A 87 -20.68 -14.34 6.84
CA PRO A 87 -21.33 -14.65 5.57
C PRO A 87 -20.76 -13.85 4.40
N TYR A 88 -20.25 -12.65 4.66
CA TYR A 88 -19.56 -11.81 3.68
C TYR A 88 -18.29 -12.46 3.09
N LEU A 89 -17.65 -13.42 3.77
CA LEU A 89 -16.48 -14.12 3.21
C LEU A 89 -16.86 -15.17 2.16
N ARG A 90 -18.13 -15.60 2.09
CA ARG A 90 -18.60 -16.65 1.17
C ARG A 90 -18.23 -16.33 -0.28
N ALA A 91 -18.70 -15.19 -0.80
CA ALA A 91 -18.46 -14.81 -2.19
C ALA A 91 -16.97 -14.57 -2.49
N ILE A 92 -16.19 -14.11 -1.50
CA ILE A 92 -14.73 -13.93 -1.65
C ILE A 92 -14.07 -15.29 -1.82
N MET A 93 -14.39 -16.25 -0.95
CA MET A 93 -13.88 -17.62 -1.02
C MET A 93 -14.31 -18.30 -2.32
N ASP A 94 -15.58 -18.19 -2.71
CA ASP A 94 -16.10 -18.85 -3.91
C ASP A 94 -15.50 -18.27 -5.19
N ALA A 95 -15.11 -16.99 -5.20
CA ALA A 95 -14.38 -16.41 -6.32
C ALA A 95 -12.97 -17.01 -6.51
N LEU A 96 -12.39 -17.58 -5.45
CA LEU A 96 -11.11 -18.29 -5.48
C LEU A 96 -11.24 -19.71 -6.03
N SER A 97 -12.46 -20.24 -6.16
CA SER A 97 -12.71 -21.55 -6.77
C SER A 97 -12.26 -21.59 -8.23
N PRO A 98 -11.70 -22.72 -8.71
CA PRO A 98 -11.28 -22.88 -10.10
C PRO A 98 -12.39 -22.67 -11.13
N SER A 99 -13.65 -22.97 -10.77
CA SER A 99 -14.83 -22.79 -11.61
C SER A 99 -15.22 -21.33 -11.81
N HIS A 100 -14.81 -20.43 -10.92
CA HIS A 100 -15.09 -19.01 -11.04
C HIS A 100 -14.13 -18.32 -12.05
N PRO A 101 -14.59 -17.40 -12.91
CA PRO A 101 -13.76 -16.82 -13.97
C PRO A 101 -12.71 -15.80 -13.47
N ALA A 102 -12.92 -15.18 -12.31
CA ALA A 102 -11.99 -14.17 -11.79
C ALA A 102 -10.58 -14.74 -11.56
N GLN A 103 -9.55 -14.05 -12.02
CA GLN A 103 -8.16 -14.47 -11.85
C GLN A 103 -7.43 -13.63 -10.80
N ARG A 104 -7.89 -12.40 -10.57
CA ARG A 104 -7.31 -11.46 -9.61
C ARG A 104 -8.39 -11.03 -8.64
N ILE A 105 -8.19 -11.33 -7.36
CA ILE A 105 -9.13 -11.04 -6.28
C ILE A 105 -8.42 -10.13 -5.28
N SER A 106 -8.90 -8.90 -5.10
CA SER A 106 -8.38 -7.97 -4.09
C SER A 106 -9.37 -7.81 -2.94
N PHE A 107 -8.88 -7.75 -1.70
CA PHE A 107 -9.69 -7.50 -0.51
C PHE A 107 -9.06 -6.42 0.37
N MET A 108 -9.53 -5.18 0.19
CA MET A 108 -9.16 -4.02 1.00
C MET A 108 -10.05 -3.96 2.23
N LYS A 109 -9.50 -4.18 3.43
CA LYS A 109 -10.34 -4.51 4.59
C LYS A 109 -9.89 -3.85 5.88
N ALA A 110 -10.81 -3.75 6.84
CA ALA A 110 -10.49 -3.44 8.23
C ALA A 110 -9.76 -4.61 8.91
N ALA A 111 -9.06 -4.35 10.00
CA ALA A 111 -8.41 -5.38 10.79
C ALA A 111 -9.44 -6.40 11.34
N GLN A 112 -9.00 -7.65 11.48
CA GLN A 112 -9.76 -8.73 12.14
C GLN A 112 -11.15 -9.07 11.56
N VAL A 113 -11.38 -8.85 10.25
CA VAL A 113 -12.62 -9.28 9.58
C VAL A 113 -12.55 -10.69 8.95
N GLY A 114 -11.47 -11.45 9.19
CA GLY A 114 -11.34 -12.85 8.76
C GLY A 114 -10.67 -13.09 7.39
N ALA A 115 -10.03 -12.07 6.80
CA ALA A 115 -9.38 -12.19 5.48
C ALA A 115 -8.30 -13.28 5.40
N THR A 116 -7.40 -13.36 6.39
CA THR A 116 -6.38 -14.42 6.47
C THR A 116 -6.99 -15.81 6.60
N GLU A 117 -8.12 -15.96 7.31
CA GLU A 117 -8.79 -17.27 7.40
C GLU A 117 -9.47 -17.68 6.09
N ALA A 118 -9.98 -16.73 5.29
CA ALA A 118 -10.42 -17.03 3.93
C ALA A 118 -9.25 -17.54 3.06
N GLY A 119 -8.07 -16.93 3.17
CA GLY A 119 -6.85 -17.42 2.51
C GLY A 119 -6.42 -18.82 2.99
N ASN A 120 -6.51 -19.09 4.30
CA ASN A 120 -6.21 -20.41 4.87
C ASN A 120 -7.23 -21.47 4.42
N ASN A 121 -8.50 -21.12 4.31
CA ASN A 121 -9.54 -21.99 3.75
C ASN A 121 -9.25 -22.31 2.29
N TRP A 122 -8.81 -21.33 1.52
CA TRP A 122 -8.41 -21.53 0.14
C TRP A 122 -7.19 -22.45 0.02
N ILE A 123 -6.17 -22.29 0.87
CA ILE A 123 -5.03 -23.22 0.97
C ILE A 123 -5.53 -24.65 1.21
N GLY A 124 -6.41 -24.85 2.20
CA GLY A 124 -6.97 -26.16 2.50
C GLY A 124 -7.76 -26.75 1.33
N PHE A 125 -8.57 -25.93 0.65
CA PHE A 125 -9.29 -26.31 -0.56
C PHE A 125 -8.33 -26.77 -1.66
N VAL A 126 -7.24 -26.04 -1.90
CA VAL A 126 -6.23 -26.41 -2.89
C VAL A 126 -5.58 -27.75 -2.53
N ILE A 127 -5.20 -27.97 -1.27
CA ILE A 127 -4.59 -29.23 -0.84
C ILE A 127 -5.55 -30.42 -1.03
N HIS A 128 -6.83 -30.25 -0.71
CA HIS A 128 -7.80 -31.33 -0.73
C HIS A 128 -8.38 -31.58 -2.13
N HIS A 129 -8.82 -30.51 -2.81
CA HIS A 129 -9.85 -30.60 -3.83
C HIS A 129 -9.38 -30.11 -5.22
N ALA A 130 -8.48 -29.12 -5.27
CA ALA A 130 -7.97 -28.60 -6.54
C ALA A 130 -6.43 -28.48 -6.54
N PRO A 131 -5.71 -29.60 -6.35
CA PRO A 131 -4.27 -29.61 -6.11
C PRO A 131 -3.49 -28.95 -7.25
N GLY A 132 -2.44 -28.25 -6.86
CA GLY A 132 -1.53 -27.54 -7.75
C GLY A 132 -0.50 -26.75 -6.96
N PRO A 133 0.52 -26.18 -7.63
CA PRO A 133 1.54 -25.39 -6.95
C PRO A 133 0.95 -24.07 -6.46
N MET A 134 1.09 -23.80 -5.16
CA MET A 134 0.59 -22.61 -4.48
C MET A 134 1.72 -21.87 -3.76
N LEU A 135 1.78 -20.56 -3.95
CA LEU A 135 2.70 -19.67 -3.25
C LEU A 135 1.92 -18.79 -2.27
N ALA A 136 2.25 -18.84 -0.99
CA ALA A 136 1.71 -17.95 0.04
C ALA A 136 2.81 -16.98 0.51
N VAL A 137 2.56 -15.68 0.40
CA VAL A 137 3.52 -14.62 0.69
C VAL A 137 3.03 -13.80 1.87
N LEU A 138 3.92 -13.61 2.84
CA LEU A 138 3.73 -12.78 4.03
C LEU A 138 4.73 -11.61 3.98
N PRO A 139 4.58 -10.53 4.78
CA PRO A 139 5.49 -9.39 4.71
C PRO A 139 6.97 -9.76 4.91
N THR A 140 7.26 -10.70 5.80
CA THR A 140 8.63 -11.19 6.06
C THR A 140 8.71 -12.71 6.12
N VAL A 141 9.91 -13.27 5.88
CA VAL A 141 10.18 -14.71 6.03
C VAL A 141 9.89 -15.20 7.46
N GLU A 142 10.16 -14.40 8.48
CA GLU A 142 9.86 -14.76 9.87
C GLU A 142 8.35 -14.82 10.14
N MET A 143 7.58 -13.91 9.55
CA MET A 143 6.11 -13.99 9.59
C MET A 143 5.59 -15.21 8.85
N ALA A 144 6.22 -15.61 7.73
CA ALA A 144 5.88 -16.85 7.03
C ALA A 144 6.11 -18.09 7.91
N LYS A 145 7.27 -18.18 8.58
CA LYS A 145 7.58 -19.27 9.54
C LYS A 145 6.60 -19.31 10.71
N ARG A 146 6.21 -18.15 11.23
CA ARG A 146 5.22 -18.04 12.32
C ARG A 146 3.84 -18.48 11.85
N THR A 147 3.44 -18.06 10.66
CA THR A 147 2.14 -18.43 10.07
C THR A 147 2.07 -19.91 9.76
N SER A 148 3.14 -20.53 9.27
CA SER A 148 3.17 -21.98 9.08
C SER A 148 2.91 -22.71 10.40
N ARG A 149 3.69 -22.41 11.44
CA ARG A 149 3.57 -23.09 12.74
C ARG A 149 2.25 -22.80 13.47
N GLY A 150 1.78 -21.56 13.39
CA GLY A 150 0.64 -21.08 14.17
C GLY A 150 -0.71 -21.27 13.49
N ARG A 151 -0.77 -21.34 12.15
CA ARG A 151 -2.03 -21.41 11.39
C ARG A 151 -2.10 -22.58 10.43
N ILE A 152 -1.08 -22.80 9.59
CA ILE A 152 -1.11 -23.84 8.55
C ILE A 152 -0.93 -25.24 9.11
N ASP A 153 0.04 -25.46 10.00
CA ASP A 153 0.26 -26.76 10.63
C ASP A 153 -0.99 -27.21 11.43
N PRO A 154 -1.63 -26.35 12.26
CA PRO A 154 -2.90 -26.68 12.89
C PRO A 154 -4.05 -26.91 11.90
N LEU A 155 -4.16 -26.09 10.85
CA LEU A 155 -5.15 -26.29 9.76
C LEU A 155 -5.08 -27.73 9.21
N ILE A 156 -3.87 -28.19 8.90
CA ILE A 156 -3.62 -29.53 8.35
C ILE A 156 -3.88 -30.60 9.40
N ALA A 157 -3.31 -30.46 10.60
CA ALA A 157 -3.39 -31.46 11.65
C ALA A 157 -4.82 -31.69 12.14
N ASP A 158 -5.60 -30.62 12.31
CA ASP A 158 -6.92 -30.69 12.93
C ASP A 158 -8.02 -31.01 11.90
N SER A 159 -7.79 -30.80 10.60
CA SER A 159 -8.74 -31.12 9.53
C SER A 159 -8.45 -32.51 8.93
N PRO A 160 -9.26 -33.56 9.19
CA PRO A 160 -8.94 -34.93 8.77
C PRO A 160 -8.67 -35.07 7.27
N ALA A 161 -9.46 -34.38 6.44
CA ALA A 161 -9.33 -34.40 4.99
C ALA A 161 -7.95 -33.89 4.48
N LEU A 162 -7.29 -33.02 5.25
CA LEU A 162 -5.95 -32.51 4.95
C LEU A 162 -4.87 -33.40 5.55
N ARG A 163 -5.04 -33.84 6.79
CA ARG A 163 -4.09 -34.71 7.50
C ARG A 163 -3.82 -36.01 6.74
N GLU A 164 -4.82 -36.55 6.05
CA GLU A 164 -4.68 -37.76 5.23
C GLU A 164 -3.86 -37.54 3.94
N ARG A 165 -3.70 -36.29 3.50
CA ARG A 165 -3.03 -35.94 2.23
C ARG A 165 -1.64 -35.37 2.43
N VAL A 166 -1.42 -34.63 3.51
CA VAL A 166 -0.11 -34.05 3.84
C VAL A 166 0.60 -35.00 4.79
N GLN A 167 1.68 -35.62 4.31
CA GLN A 167 2.45 -36.54 5.15
C GLN A 167 3.11 -35.80 6.33
N PRO A 168 3.19 -36.41 7.52
CA PRO A 168 3.93 -35.82 8.64
C PRO A 168 5.42 -35.66 8.28
N ALA A 169 6.03 -34.54 8.67
CA ALA A 169 7.45 -34.30 8.43
C ALA A 169 8.30 -35.36 9.15
N ARG A 170 8.87 -36.32 8.41
CA ARG A 170 9.84 -37.30 8.92
C ARG A 170 11.26 -36.78 8.66
N SER A 171 12.20 -37.14 9.53
CA SER A 171 13.59 -36.65 9.51
C SER A 171 14.39 -36.97 8.23
N ARG A 172 13.85 -37.79 7.31
CA ARG A 172 14.50 -38.20 6.06
C ARG A 172 13.72 -37.84 4.79
N ASP A 173 12.53 -37.21 4.89
CA ASP A 173 11.73 -36.81 3.73
C ASP A 173 11.93 -35.32 3.43
N ALA A 174 12.58 -35.02 2.31
CA ALA A 174 12.96 -33.66 1.91
C ALA A 174 11.75 -32.76 1.52
N GLY A 175 10.56 -33.34 1.30
CA GLY A 175 9.41 -32.65 0.74
C GLY A 175 8.60 -31.77 1.71
N ASN A 176 8.55 -32.14 3.00
CA ASN A 176 7.79 -31.41 4.03
C ASN A 176 8.71 -30.69 5.02
N SER A 177 8.73 -29.37 4.94
CA SER A 177 9.49 -28.48 5.81
C SER A 177 8.60 -27.44 6.50
N MET A 178 9.21 -26.49 7.22
CA MET A 178 8.48 -25.39 7.85
C MET A 178 7.88 -24.41 6.81
N LEU A 179 8.47 -24.31 5.62
CA LEU A 179 8.03 -23.36 4.58
C LEU A 179 7.56 -24.06 3.31
N SER A 180 7.49 -25.40 3.31
CA SER A 180 7.04 -26.21 2.18
C SER A 180 6.17 -27.34 2.67
N LYS A 181 4.97 -27.49 2.08
CA LYS A 181 4.05 -28.61 2.30
C LYS A 181 3.75 -29.29 0.96
N GLU A 182 4.28 -30.49 0.75
CA GLU A 182 3.98 -31.35 -0.40
C GLU A 182 2.76 -32.23 -0.13
N PHE A 183 1.96 -32.42 -1.18
CA PHE A 183 0.74 -33.25 -1.17
C PHE A 183 0.49 -33.81 -2.58
N PRO A 184 -0.32 -34.87 -2.73
CA PRO A 184 -0.62 -35.44 -4.04
C PRO A 184 -1.13 -34.38 -5.03
N GLY A 185 -0.39 -34.20 -6.13
CA GLY A 185 -0.73 -33.25 -7.19
C GLY A 185 -0.33 -31.79 -6.95
N GLY A 186 0.37 -31.45 -5.86
CA GLY A 186 0.76 -30.06 -5.60
C GLY A 186 1.74 -29.83 -4.46
N ILE A 187 2.09 -28.57 -4.27
CA ILE A 187 3.00 -28.09 -3.24
C ILE A 187 2.55 -26.70 -2.77
N LEU A 188 2.61 -26.45 -1.48
CA LEU A 188 2.42 -25.14 -0.88
C LEU A 188 3.77 -24.63 -0.40
N VAL A 189 4.23 -23.51 -0.95
CA VAL A 189 5.44 -22.82 -0.51
C VAL A 189 5.06 -21.52 0.20
N LEU A 190 5.62 -21.29 1.39
CA LEU A 190 5.48 -20.06 2.15
C LEU A 190 6.77 -19.24 2.07
N THR A 191 6.66 -17.94 1.77
CA THR A 191 7.83 -17.04 1.73
C THR A 191 7.51 -15.65 2.27
N GLY A 192 8.57 -14.86 2.50
CA GLY A 192 8.47 -13.43 2.77
C GLY A 192 8.53 -12.61 1.49
N ALA A 193 7.80 -11.49 1.46
CA ALA A 193 7.88 -10.46 0.43
C ALA A 193 9.27 -9.80 0.39
N ASN A 194 10.02 -9.88 1.49
CA ASN A 194 11.39 -9.41 1.59
C ASN A 194 12.44 -10.39 1.02
N SER A 195 12.06 -11.51 0.38
CA SER A 195 13.00 -12.49 -0.20
C SER A 195 12.75 -12.70 -1.69
N ALA A 196 13.57 -12.08 -2.55
CA ALA A 196 13.44 -12.19 -4.00
C ALA A 196 13.65 -13.63 -4.49
N THR A 197 14.60 -14.35 -3.89
CA THR A 197 14.85 -15.77 -4.15
C THR A 197 13.61 -16.62 -3.87
N GLY A 198 12.93 -16.38 -2.74
CA GLY A 198 11.71 -17.10 -2.38
C GLY A 198 10.57 -16.84 -3.37
N LEU A 199 10.36 -15.58 -3.77
CA LEU A 199 9.32 -15.19 -4.72
C LEU A 199 9.50 -15.76 -6.12
N ARG A 200 10.75 -16.06 -6.53
CA ARG A 200 11.06 -16.63 -7.85
C ARG A 200 11.23 -18.14 -7.86
N SER A 201 11.19 -18.78 -6.70
CA SER A 201 11.63 -20.17 -6.49
C SER A 201 10.88 -21.20 -7.31
N MET A 202 9.59 -20.98 -7.62
CA MET A 202 8.79 -21.94 -8.38
C MET A 202 7.69 -21.27 -9.23
N PRO A 203 7.21 -21.92 -10.30
CA PRO A 203 5.92 -21.61 -10.89
C PRO A 203 4.78 -21.85 -9.88
N ALA A 204 3.75 -21.00 -9.90
CA ALA A 204 2.62 -21.13 -8.99
C ALA A 204 1.31 -20.90 -9.75
N ARG A 205 0.38 -21.86 -9.68
CA ARG A 205 -0.98 -21.69 -10.21
C ARG A 205 -1.78 -20.73 -9.33
N TYR A 206 -1.58 -20.86 -8.03
CA TYR A 206 -2.29 -20.10 -7.00
C TYR A 206 -1.29 -19.23 -6.23
N VAL A 207 -1.60 -17.94 -6.08
CA VAL A 207 -0.77 -17.02 -5.30
C VAL A 207 -1.64 -16.33 -4.26
N PHE A 208 -1.29 -16.47 -2.99
CA PHE A 208 -1.93 -15.77 -1.89
C PHE A 208 -0.95 -14.75 -1.30
N LEU A 209 -1.30 -13.47 -1.37
CA LEU A 209 -0.51 -12.34 -0.89
C LEU A 209 -1.23 -11.74 0.32
N ASP A 210 -0.76 -12.07 1.52
CA ASP A 210 -1.34 -11.55 2.77
C ASP A 210 -0.58 -10.31 3.25
N GLU A 211 -1.32 -9.33 3.76
CA GLU A 211 -0.88 -8.01 4.21
C GLU A 211 0.04 -7.26 3.21
N VAL A 212 -0.42 -7.14 1.95
CA VAL A 212 0.35 -6.55 0.84
C VAL A 212 0.80 -5.10 1.06
N ASP A 213 0.10 -4.31 1.89
CA ASP A 213 0.52 -2.94 2.19
C ASP A 213 1.70 -2.87 3.15
N ALA A 214 2.00 -3.95 3.87
CA ALA A 214 3.17 -4.05 4.73
C ALA A 214 4.42 -4.56 4.00
N TYR A 215 4.34 -4.77 2.68
CA TYR A 215 5.46 -5.27 1.90
C TYR A 215 6.52 -4.19 1.70
N PRO A 216 7.81 -4.55 1.67
CA PRO A 216 8.85 -3.59 1.31
C PRO A 216 8.65 -3.12 -0.13
N ALA A 217 9.14 -1.91 -0.43
CA ALA A 217 9.05 -1.36 -1.78
C ALA A 217 9.75 -2.24 -2.83
N SER A 218 10.79 -2.98 -2.42
CA SER A 218 11.51 -3.93 -3.27
C SER A 218 11.93 -5.17 -2.46
N ALA A 219 11.83 -6.35 -3.05
CA ALA A 219 12.40 -7.58 -2.51
C ALA A 219 13.89 -7.65 -2.87
N ASP A 220 14.80 -7.67 -1.89
CA ASP A 220 16.27 -7.74 -2.10
C ASP A 220 16.81 -6.82 -3.22
N GLU A 221 16.23 -5.62 -3.39
CA GLU A 221 16.56 -4.66 -4.48
C GLU A 221 16.21 -5.11 -5.92
N GLU A 222 15.46 -6.21 -6.09
CA GLU A 222 15.15 -6.81 -7.40
C GLU A 222 13.79 -6.41 -8.00
N GLY A 223 13.01 -5.59 -7.30
CA GLY A 223 11.72 -5.07 -7.76
C GLY A 223 10.56 -5.36 -6.80
N ASP A 224 9.36 -4.93 -7.22
CA ASP A 224 8.15 -5.01 -6.42
C ASP A 224 7.75 -6.48 -6.12
N PRO A 225 7.57 -6.87 -4.84
CA PRO A 225 7.31 -8.25 -4.45
C PRO A 225 6.04 -8.86 -5.06
N VAL A 226 4.97 -8.06 -5.21
CA VAL A 226 3.69 -8.50 -5.78
C VAL A 226 3.90 -8.89 -7.25
N THR A 227 4.56 -8.03 -8.01
CA THR A 227 4.89 -8.26 -9.42
C THR A 227 5.75 -9.53 -9.60
N LEU A 228 6.75 -9.74 -8.73
CA LEU A 228 7.62 -10.92 -8.78
C LEU A 228 6.84 -12.22 -8.53
N ALA A 229 5.96 -12.23 -7.52
CA ALA A 229 5.10 -13.38 -7.20
C ALA A 229 4.12 -13.69 -8.33
N GLU A 230 3.45 -12.67 -8.88
CA GLU A 230 2.47 -12.85 -9.94
C GLU A 230 3.09 -13.36 -11.24
N ALA A 231 4.32 -12.96 -11.55
CA ALA A 231 5.04 -13.48 -12.71
C ALA A 231 5.17 -15.02 -12.67
N ARG A 232 5.10 -15.66 -11.49
CA ARG A 232 5.11 -17.13 -11.34
C ARG A 232 3.86 -17.81 -11.88
N THR A 233 2.77 -17.05 -12.08
CA THR A 233 1.49 -17.57 -12.56
C THR A 233 1.37 -17.64 -14.08
N THR A 234 2.32 -17.04 -14.80
CA THR A 234 2.24 -16.80 -16.25
C THR A 234 1.94 -18.07 -17.07
N THR A 235 2.55 -19.20 -16.72
CA THR A 235 2.39 -20.48 -17.44
C THR A 235 1.03 -21.15 -17.21
N PHE A 236 0.23 -20.70 -16.25
CA PHE A 236 -1.09 -21.28 -15.93
C PHE A 236 -2.26 -20.58 -16.64
N ALA A 237 -1.99 -19.49 -17.38
CA ALA A 237 -2.96 -18.75 -18.21
C ALA A 237 -4.29 -18.49 -17.45
N HIS A 238 -5.42 -18.85 -18.04
CA HIS A 238 -6.76 -18.62 -17.47
C HIS A 238 -7.05 -19.38 -16.17
N ARG A 239 -6.22 -20.38 -15.80
CA ARG A 239 -6.43 -21.22 -14.61
C ARG A 239 -5.74 -20.67 -13.36
N ARG A 240 -5.04 -19.54 -13.48
CA ARG A 240 -4.36 -18.89 -12.35
C ARG A 240 -5.35 -18.22 -11.41
N LYS A 241 -4.98 -18.10 -10.14
CA LYS A 241 -5.67 -17.25 -9.17
C LYS A 241 -4.66 -16.49 -8.33
N VAL A 242 -4.89 -15.20 -8.16
CA VAL A 242 -4.13 -14.32 -7.27
C VAL A 242 -5.10 -13.71 -6.27
N PHE A 243 -4.86 -13.95 -4.98
CA PHE A 243 -5.63 -13.36 -3.90
C PHE A 243 -4.75 -12.39 -3.11
N MET A 244 -5.15 -11.13 -3.04
CA MET A 244 -4.45 -10.09 -2.29
C MET A 244 -5.35 -9.57 -1.19
N VAL A 245 -4.83 -9.50 0.03
CA VAL A 245 -5.56 -8.95 1.16
C VAL A 245 -4.67 -8.03 1.95
N SER A 246 -5.20 -6.90 2.42
CA SER A 246 -4.50 -6.06 3.40
C SER A 246 -5.42 -5.03 4.02
N THR A 247 -4.97 -4.52 5.16
CA THR A 247 -5.45 -3.25 5.69
C THR A 247 -4.76 -2.11 4.93
N PRO A 248 -5.50 -1.15 4.33
CA PRO A 248 -4.88 -0.10 3.56
C PRO A 248 -4.13 0.90 4.43
N THR A 249 -3.20 1.62 3.83
CA THR A 249 -2.34 2.61 4.50
C THR A 249 -2.64 4.04 4.02
N ILE A 250 -1.72 4.68 3.30
CA ILE A 250 -1.85 6.06 2.83
C ILE A 250 -2.38 6.04 1.40
N ARG A 251 -3.34 6.94 1.10
CA ARG A 251 -3.90 7.09 -0.25
C ARG A 251 -2.79 7.34 -1.27
N GLY A 252 -2.80 6.60 -2.38
CA GLY A 252 -1.79 6.69 -3.44
C GLY A 252 -0.51 5.88 -3.21
N LEU A 253 -0.19 5.51 -1.96
CA LEU A 253 0.92 4.58 -1.63
C LEU A 253 0.43 3.14 -1.38
N SER A 254 -0.82 3.00 -0.93
CA SER A 254 -1.45 1.71 -0.63
C SER A 254 -1.54 0.84 -1.88
N ARG A 255 -0.95 -0.36 -1.80
CA ARG A 255 -1.02 -1.36 -2.88
C ARG A 255 -2.43 -1.91 -2.97
N ILE A 256 -3.02 -2.28 -1.84
CA ILE A 256 -4.36 -2.87 -1.82
C ILE A 256 -5.42 -1.87 -2.31
N GLU A 257 -5.27 -0.57 -2.03
CA GLU A 257 -6.12 0.48 -2.60
C GLU A 257 -6.06 0.46 -4.13
N ARG A 258 -4.85 0.49 -4.70
CA ARG A 258 -4.67 0.46 -6.16
C ARG A 258 -5.33 -0.77 -6.80
N GLU A 259 -5.17 -1.94 -6.19
CA GLU A 259 -5.77 -3.19 -6.68
C GLU A 259 -7.30 -3.21 -6.53
N PHE A 260 -7.82 -2.56 -5.49
CA PHE A 260 -9.26 -2.39 -5.31
C PHE A 260 -9.81 -1.39 -6.35
N GLU A 261 -9.18 -0.24 -6.53
CA GLU A 261 -9.62 0.80 -7.47
C GLU A 261 -9.64 0.31 -8.94
N ALA A 262 -8.70 -0.55 -9.33
CA ALA A 262 -8.63 -1.15 -10.67
C ALA A 262 -9.75 -2.19 -10.96
N SER A 263 -10.45 -2.65 -9.93
CA SER A 263 -11.47 -3.72 -9.98
C SER A 263 -12.91 -3.18 -10.12
N ASP A 264 -13.90 -4.06 -9.95
CA ASP A 264 -15.34 -3.74 -9.90
C ASP A 264 -15.80 -3.17 -8.54
N GLN A 265 -14.88 -3.03 -7.58
CA GLN A 265 -15.05 -2.31 -6.31
C GLN A 265 -16.28 -2.74 -5.50
N ARG A 266 -16.47 -4.03 -5.25
CA ARG A 266 -17.65 -4.52 -4.56
C ARG A 266 -17.74 -4.04 -3.12
N ARG A 267 -18.94 -3.66 -2.72
CA ARG A 267 -19.34 -3.39 -1.33
C ARG A 267 -20.37 -4.42 -0.87
N TYR A 268 -20.39 -4.71 0.43
CA TYR A 268 -21.34 -5.67 1.01
C TYR A 268 -22.61 -4.94 1.47
N PHE A 269 -23.70 -5.11 0.73
CA PHE A 269 -24.98 -4.47 1.05
C PHE A 269 -25.75 -5.35 2.02
N VAL A 270 -26.35 -4.75 3.04
CA VAL A 270 -27.18 -5.40 4.04
C VAL A 270 -28.55 -4.73 4.12
N PRO A 271 -29.65 -5.48 4.37
CA PRO A 271 -30.99 -4.91 4.47
C PRO A 271 -31.16 -4.17 5.79
N CYS A 272 -31.83 -3.02 5.75
CA CYS A 272 -32.38 -2.41 6.96
C CYS A 272 -33.43 -3.35 7.59
N PRO A 273 -33.39 -3.63 8.90
CA PRO A 273 -34.42 -4.44 9.57
C PRO A 273 -35.79 -3.75 9.65
N HIS A 274 -35.84 -2.43 9.47
CA HIS A 274 -37.08 -1.64 9.58
C HIS A 274 -37.78 -1.44 8.24
N CYS A 275 -37.03 -1.02 7.20
CA CYS A 275 -37.61 -0.70 5.88
C CYS A 275 -37.16 -1.63 4.74
N GLY A 276 -36.26 -2.59 4.99
CA GLY A 276 -35.75 -3.51 3.97
C GLY A 276 -34.76 -2.91 2.96
N ALA A 277 -34.52 -1.59 2.98
CA ALA A 277 -33.60 -0.93 2.04
C ALA A 277 -32.18 -1.50 2.18
N MET A 278 -31.59 -1.86 1.04
CA MET A 278 -30.25 -2.42 0.94
C MET A 278 -29.20 -1.31 0.92
N GLN A 279 -28.25 -1.36 1.85
CA GLN A 279 -27.20 -0.34 1.99
C GLN A 279 -25.89 -0.99 2.42
N TRP A 280 -24.75 -0.40 2.05
CA TRP A 280 -23.49 -0.76 2.70
C TRP A 280 -23.25 0.19 3.88
N LEU A 281 -22.73 -0.35 4.98
CA LEU A 281 -22.49 0.38 6.21
C LEU A 281 -21.37 1.41 6.05
N GLN A 282 -21.74 2.69 6.10
CA GLN A 282 -20.86 3.87 6.18
C GLN A 282 -20.67 4.33 7.62
N PHE A 283 -19.47 4.75 8.00
CA PHE A 283 -19.13 5.10 9.38
C PHE A 283 -19.90 6.31 9.91
N GLU A 284 -20.18 7.30 9.06
CA GLU A 284 -20.92 8.52 9.37
C GLU A 284 -22.35 8.26 9.85
N ARG A 285 -22.87 7.06 9.58
CA ARG A 285 -24.19 6.60 10.02
C ARG A 285 -24.15 5.87 11.36
N LEU A 286 -22.97 5.53 11.88
CA LEU A 286 -22.82 5.09 13.26
C LEU A 286 -22.86 6.33 14.17
N ARG A 287 -23.93 6.47 14.95
CA ARG A 287 -24.15 7.65 15.81
C ARG A 287 -24.24 7.23 17.27
N TRP A 288 -23.77 8.09 18.16
CA TRP A 288 -23.83 7.93 19.61
C TRP A 288 -23.99 9.30 20.28
N GLN A 289 -24.50 9.31 21.51
CA GLN A 289 -24.56 10.52 22.32
C GLN A 289 -23.16 11.01 22.66
N LYS A 290 -22.96 12.33 22.72
CA LYS A 290 -21.64 12.94 22.98
C LYS A 290 -21.03 12.40 24.27
N GLY A 291 -19.80 11.87 24.18
CA GLY A 291 -19.07 11.29 25.31
C GLY A 291 -19.58 9.92 25.78
N ARG A 292 -20.59 9.34 25.11
CA ARG A 292 -21.27 8.10 25.51
C ARG A 292 -21.27 7.05 24.39
N PRO A 293 -20.11 6.44 24.08
CA PRO A 293 -20.00 5.48 22.99
C PRO A 293 -20.82 4.19 23.20
N GLU A 294 -21.24 3.88 24.43
CA GLU A 294 -22.15 2.77 24.74
C GLU A 294 -23.55 2.95 24.15
N THR A 295 -23.89 4.16 23.69
CA THR A 295 -25.17 4.46 23.03
C THR A 295 -25.11 4.32 21.50
N ALA A 296 -24.03 3.74 20.97
CA ALA A 296 -23.80 3.59 19.54
C ALA A 296 -24.92 2.78 18.85
N THR A 297 -25.56 3.40 17.85
CA THR A 297 -26.55 2.78 16.97
C THR A 297 -26.29 3.17 15.53
N TYR A 298 -26.63 2.29 14.59
CA TYR A 298 -26.44 2.56 13.16
C TYR A 298 -27.72 3.13 12.55
N HIS A 299 -27.67 4.28 11.91
CA HIS A 299 -28.85 4.92 11.31
C HIS A 299 -29.00 4.55 9.83
N CYS A 300 -30.16 3.99 9.47
CA CYS A 300 -30.44 3.57 8.11
C CYS A 300 -30.39 4.72 7.08
N GLU A 301 -29.84 4.47 5.88
CA GLU A 301 -29.85 5.42 4.76
C GLU A 301 -31.23 5.75 4.18
N GLY A 302 -32.16 4.80 4.17
CA GLY A 302 -33.50 5.03 3.60
C GLY A 302 -34.49 5.65 4.58
N CYS A 303 -34.57 5.12 5.81
CA CYS A 303 -35.60 5.52 6.78
C CYS A 303 -35.07 6.29 8.00
N GLU A 304 -33.75 6.50 8.12
CA GLU A 304 -33.06 7.17 9.24
C GLU A 304 -33.30 6.57 10.65
N GLN A 305 -34.06 5.48 10.74
CA GLN A 305 -34.33 4.77 12.00
C GLN A 305 -33.04 4.18 12.59
N PRO A 306 -32.85 4.26 13.91
CA PRO A 306 -31.71 3.65 14.58
C PRO A 306 -31.84 2.12 14.55
N ILE A 307 -30.78 1.47 14.11
CA ILE A 307 -30.60 0.03 14.09
C ILE A 307 -29.73 -0.31 15.30
N ALA A 308 -30.27 -1.10 16.21
CA ALA A 308 -29.52 -1.66 17.32
C ALA A 308 -28.66 -2.84 16.85
N GLU A 309 -27.52 -3.04 17.53
CA GLU A 309 -26.49 -4.00 17.10
C GLU A 309 -26.98 -5.46 17.03
N HIS A 310 -27.99 -5.83 17.82
CA HIS A 310 -28.55 -7.19 17.80
C HIS A 310 -29.16 -7.59 16.44
N HIS A 311 -29.52 -6.62 15.59
CA HIS A 311 -29.99 -6.91 14.23
C HIS A 311 -28.88 -7.35 13.27
N LYS A 312 -27.60 -7.13 13.63
CA LYS A 312 -26.45 -7.32 12.74
C LYS A 312 -26.37 -8.74 12.19
N THR A 313 -26.66 -9.78 12.97
CA THR A 313 -26.65 -11.18 12.49
C THR A 313 -27.58 -11.36 11.29
N GLY A 314 -28.85 -10.98 11.42
CA GLY A 314 -29.82 -11.10 10.32
C GLY A 314 -29.52 -10.18 9.14
N MET A 315 -28.92 -9.01 9.39
CA MET A 315 -28.46 -8.11 8.34
C MET A 315 -27.32 -8.74 7.52
N LEU A 316 -26.32 -9.33 8.18
CA LEU A 316 -25.18 -9.97 7.55
C LEU A 316 -25.60 -11.22 6.77
N GLU A 317 -26.48 -12.06 7.32
CA GLU A 317 -26.94 -13.28 6.64
C GLU A 317 -27.69 -13.00 5.32
N ARG A 318 -28.42 -11.88 5.26
CA ARG A 318 -29.16 -11.45 4.07
C ARG A 318 -28.39 -10.45 3.20
N GLY A 319 -27.11 -10.25 3.48
CA GLY A 319 -26.28 -9.32 2.73
C GLY A 319 -25.73 -9.91 1.43
N ASP A 320 -25.51 -9.06 0.45
CA ASP A 320 -24.96 -9.44 -0.85
C ASP A 320 -23.89 -8.46 -1.35
N TRP A 321 -22.90 -8.97 -2.08
CA TRP A 321 -21.85 -8.16 -2.68
C TRP A 321 -22.32 -7.57 -4.00
N ARG A 322 -22.24 -6.24 -4.12
CA ARG A 322 -22.59 -5.52 -5.36
C ARG A 322 -21.41 -4.71 -5.85
N ALA A 323 -21.13 -4.80 -7.15
CA ALA A 323 -20.15 -3.96 -7.82
C ALA A 323 -20.62 -2.51 -7.78
N THR A 324 -19.74 -1.59 -7.37
CA THR A 324 -20.00 -0.15 -7.40
C THR A 324 -19.20 0.57 -8.47
N SER A 325 -18.39 -0.17 -9.23
CA SER A 325 -17.58 0.33 -10.32
C SER A 325 -17.51 -0.71 -11.45
N ARG A 326 -17.08 -0.29 -12.63
CA ARG A 326 -16.70 -1.20 -13.72
C ARG A 326 -15.20 -1.48 -13.64
N ALA A 327 -14.83 -2.76 -13.59
CA ALA A 327 -13.43 -3.17 -13.61
C ALA A 327 -12.72 -2.80 -14.92
N THR A 328 -11.44 -2.43 -14.81
CA THR A 328 -10.59 -2.19 -16.00
C THR A 328 -10.17 -3.53 -16.63
N ASP A 329 -9.88 -4.53 -15.80
CA ASP A 329 -9.69 -5.92 -16.20
C ASP A 329 -10.96 -6.73 -15.87
N PRO A 330 -11.63 -7.36 -16.85
CA PRO A 330 -12.83 -8.16 -16.60
C PRO A 330 -12.58 -9.39 -15.70
N ASN A 331 -11.32 -9.81 -15.51
CA ASN A 331 -10.95 -10.91 -14.62
C ASN A 331 -10.54 -10.45 -13.22
N ALA A 332 -10.57 -9.14 -12.95
CA ALA A 332 -10.25 -8.56 -11.67
C ALA A 332 -11.54 -8.19 -10.91
N ILE A 333 -11.68 -8.75 -9.72
CA ILE A 333 -12.75 -8.39 -8.79
C ILE A 333 -12.14 -7.88 -7.48
N GLY A 334 -12.77 -6.90 -6.87
CA GLY A 334 -12.29 -6.32 -5.63
C GLY A 334 -13.39 -6.21 -4.61
N PHE A 335 -13.02 -6.42 -3.36
CA PHE A 335 -13.91 -6.42 -2.22
C PHE A 335 -13.41 -5.43 -1.19
N HIS A 336 -14.34 -4.83 -0.46
CA HIS A 336 -14.00 -4.01 0.69
C HIS A 336 -14.99 -4.17 1.82
N LEU A 337 -14.45 -4.19 3.04
CA LEU A 337 -15.24 -4.39 4.25
C LEU A 337 -14.63 -3.63 5.43
N SER A 338 -15.46 -2.85 6.11
CA SER A 338 -15.11 -2.17 7.36
C SER A 338 -15.38 -3.04 8.58
N ALA A 339 -14.89 -2.63 9.75
CA ALA A 339 -15.16 -3.29 11.03
C ALA A 339 -16.64 -3.19 11.45
N LEU A 340 -17.44 -2.32 10.81
CA LEU A 340 -18.88 -2.21 11.08
C LEU A 340 -19.63 -3.52 10.85
N TYR A 341 -19.10 -4.38 9.99
CA TYR A 341 -19.63 -5.71 9.68
C TYR A 341 -19.12 -6.82 10.61
N SER A 342 -18.30 -6.47 11.62
CA SER A 342 -17.80 -7.47 12.57
C SER A 342 -18.98 -8.16 13.27
N PRO A 343 -19.08 -9.51 13.20
CA PRO A 343 -20.17 -10.27 13.80
C PRO A 343 -20.37 -10.01 15.29
N ILE A 344 -21.57 -10.29 15.79
CA ILE A 344 -21.86 -10.22 17.22
C ILE A 344 -20.92 -11.18 17.98
N GLY A 345 -20.38 -10.68 19.10
CA GLY A 345 -19.37 -11.34 19.93
C GLY A 345 -17.93 -11.01 19.55
N TRP A 346 -17.71 -10.28 18.45
CA TRP A 346 -16.40 -9.76 18.06
C TRP A 346 -16.34 -8.26 18.37
N LYS A 347 -15.92 -7.41 17.42
CA LYS A 347 -15.79 -5.97 17.65
C LYS A 347 -17.15 -5.29 17.56
N SER A 348 -17.64 -4.79 18.69
CA SER A 348 -18.95 -4.14 18.78
C SER A 348 -18.93 -2.73 18.16
N TRP A 349 -20.10 -2.20 17.82
CA TRP A 349 -20.25 -0.82 17.40
C TRP A 349 -19.86 0.17 18.51
N GLU A 350 -20.15 -0.17 19.77
CA GLU A 350 -19.66 0.56 20.94
C GLU A 350 -18.12 0.60 20.97
N GLN A 351 -17.44 -0.53 20.75
CA GLN A 351 -15.99 -0.57 20.74
C GLN A 351 -15.39 0.24 19.59
N ILE A 352 -16.02 0.20 18.41
CA ILE A 352 -15.63 1.03 17.26
C ILE A 352 -15.78 2.52 17.61
N ALA A 353 -16.88 2.92 18.24
CA ALA A 353 -17.09 4.29 18.68
C ALA A 353 -16.06 4.72 19.74
N ARG A 354 -15.73 3.84 20.71
CA ARG A 354 -14.68 4.08 21.71
C ARG A 354 -13.32 4.28 21.07
N ASP A 355 -12.91 3.36 20.22
CA ASP A 355 -11.60 3.41 19.54
C ASP A 355 -11.50 4.66 18.66
N TRP A 356 -12.59 5.04 17.99
CA TRP A 356 -12.64 6.26 17.20
C TRP A 356 -12.50 7.51 18.08
N LEU A 357 -13.25 7.61 19.18
CA LEU A 357 -13.14 8.73 20.12
C LEU A 357 -11.75 8.81 20.76
N ALA A 358 -11.15 7.68 21.12
CA ALA A 358 -9.81 7.63 21.69
C ALA A 358 -8.72 8.06 20.69
N ALA A 359 -8.97 7.85 19.40
CA ALA A 359 -8.08 8.31 18.35
C ALA A 359 -8.19 9.83 18.08
N GLN A 360 -9.31 10.47 18.43
CA GLN A 360 -9.50 11.91 18.23
C GLN A 360 -8.47 12.71 19.04
N GLY A 361 -7.87 13.72 18.41
CA GLY A 361 -6.81 14.55 19.00
C GLY A 361 -5.39 14.15 18.60
N SER A 362 -5.22 13.05 17.86
CA SER A 362 -3.95 12.71 17.21
C SER A 362 -4.18 12.27 15.78
N ASP A 363 -3.61 12.98 14.81
CA ASP A 363 -3.68 12.62 13.40
C ASP A 363 -3.09 11.23 13.12
N GLU A 364 -2.07 10.82 13.88
CA GLU A 364 -1.50 9.48 13.79
C GLU A 364 -2.47 8.40 14.28
N MET A 365 -3.13 8.64 15.41
CA MET A 365 -4.12 7.69 15.93
C MET A 365 -5.38 7.67 15.06
N LEU A 366 -5.84 8.82 14.55
CA LEU A 366 -6.94 8.91 13.59
C LEU A 366 -6.61 8.17 12.30
N ARG A 367 -5.38 8.29 11.80
CA ARG A 367 -4.88 7.51 10.66
C ARG A 367 -4.97 6.02 10.96
N ALA A 368 -4.41 5.56 12.07
CA ALA A 368 -4.46 4.16 12.48
C ALA A 368 -5.91 3.67 12.62
N ALA A 369 -6.80 4.46 13.23
CA ALA A 369 -8.21 4.13 13.38
C ALA A 369 -8.93 4.05 12.03
N ARG A 370 -8.76 5.02 11.12
CA ARG A 370 -9.36 4.98 9.78
C ARG A 370 -8.88 3.75 8.99
N ASN A 371 -7.58 3.50 8.98
CA ASN A 371 -7.02 2.34 8.28
C ASN A 371 -7.55 1.02 8.86
N THR A 372 -7.46 0.84 10.18
CA THR A 372 -7.74 -0.44 10.83
C THR A 372 -9.22 -0.68 11.12
N LEU A 373 -10.03 0.35 11.38
CA LEU A 373 -11.47 0.21 11.66
C LEU A 373 -12.29 0.30 10.38
N LEU A 374 -11.98 1.24 9.49
CA LEU A 374 -12.80 1.46 8.30
C LEU A 374 -12.30 0.65 7.11
N GLY A 375 -11.04 0.21 7.14
CA GLY A 375 -10.41 -0.39 5.97
C GLY A 375 -10.29 0.63 4.85
N GLU A 376 -10.10 1.91 5.20
CA GLU A 376 -10.02 3.02 4.26
C GLU A 376 -8.62 3.64 4.31
N THR A 377 -8.15 4.14 3.17
CA THR A 377 -6.88 4.87 3.14
C THR A 377 -6.98 6.19 3.88
N TRP A 378 -5.88 6.57 4.51
CA TRP A 378 -5.75 7.90 5.07
C TRP A 378 -5.40 8.87 3.95
N ILE A 379 -6.21 9.91 3.84
CA ILE A 379 -5.93 11.05 2.98
C ILE A 379 -5.15 12.04 3.84
N GLU A 380 -3.92 12.36 3.46
CA GLU A 380 -3.24 13.50 4.04
C GLU A 380 -4.04 14.76 3.69
N SER A 381 -4.51 15.49 4.70
CA SER A 381 -5.44 16.60 4.53
C SER A 381 -4.82 17.69 3.65
N GLY A 382 -5.45 17.94 2.50
CA GLY A 382 -5.04 18.93 1.49
C GLY A 382 -5.95 20.16 1.42
N GLU A 383 -6.74 20.43 2.46
CA GLU A 383 -7.39 21.74 2.60
C GLU A 383 -6.30 22.82 2.73
N ALA A 384 -6.43 23.91 1.98
CA ALA A 384 -5.55 25.06 2.10
C ALA A 384 -5.63 25.63 3.54
N PRO A 385 -4.51 25.74 4.27
CA PRO A 385 -4.51 26.48 5.53
C PRO A 385 -4.97 27.93 5.31
N GLU A 386 -5.65 28.52 6.30
CA GLU A 386 -6.02 29.94 6.24
C GLU A 386 -4.76 30.83 6.31
N TRP A 387 -4.51 31.63 5.27
CA TRP A 387 -3.30 32.46 5.18
C TRP A 387 -3.18 33.47 6.34
N GLN A 388 -4.30 33.92 6.92
CA GLN A 388 -4.31 34.81 8.08
C GLN A 388 -3.65 34.16 9.29
N ARG A 389 -3.92 32.86 9.53
CA ARG A 389 -3.27 32.12 10.62
C ARG A 389 -1.77 32.00 10.39
N LEU A 390 -1.34 31.89 9.13
CA LEU A 390 0.09 31.89 8.80
C LEU A 390 0.70 33.27 9.04
N ALA A 391 -0.03 34.35 8.71
CA ALA A 391 0.42 35.71 8.93
C ALA A 391 0.65 36.04 10.42
N ASP A 392 -0.26 35.57 11.28
CA ASP A 392 -0.17 35.72 12.74
C ASP A 392 0.96 34.90 13.35
N ARG A 393 1.38 33.84 12.65
CA ARG A 393 2.48 32.96 13.05
C ARG A 393 3.83 33.41 12.51
N ARG A 394 3.95 34.48 11.74
CA ARG A 394 5.27 34.90 11.26
C ARG A 394 6.20 35.25 12.43
N GLU A 395 7.49 35.04 12.22
CA GLU A 395 8.52 35.20 13.25
C GLU A 395 9.59 36.18 12.76
N ALA A 396 10.10 37.02 13.64
CA ALA A 396 11.31 37.79 13.36
C ALA A 396 12.53 36.88 13.53
N PHE A 397 13.26 36.64 12.45
CA PHE A 397 14.48 35.84 12.52
C PHE A 397 15.67 36.68 12.99
N GLY A 398 16.35 36.24 14.04
CA GLY A 398 17.53 36.93 14.58
C GLY A 398 18.79 36.82 13.71
N ALA A 399 18.77 35.99 12.67
CA ALA A 399 19.83 35.81 11.68
C ALA A 399 19.23 35.37 10.33
N GLN A 400 20.02 35.43 9.25
CA GLN A 400 19.54 34.96 7.93
C GLN A 400 19.20 33.46 7.96
N ILE A 401 20.01 32.65 8.64
CA ILE A 401 19.70 31.24 8.89
C ILE A 401 19.60 31.01 10.41
N PRO A 402 18.40 30.68 10.93
CA PRO A 402 18.21 30.35 12.35
C PRO A 402 19.01 29.13 12.79
N VAL A 403 19.24 28.97 14.10
CA VAL A 403 20.12 27.93 14.71
C VAL A 403 19.80 26.50 14.25
N GLY A 404 18.54 26.18 13.99
CA GLY A 404 18.12 24.85 13.52
C GLY A 404 18.37 24.60 12.03
N GLY A 405 18.69 25.63 11.25
CA GLY A 405 18.88 25.56 9.80
C GLY A 405 20.26 25.00 9.46
N LEU A 406 20.30 23.73 9.06
CA LEU A 406 21.55 23.02 8.84
C LEU A 406 22.04 23.12 7.40
N PHE A 407 21.18 23.04 6.38
CA PHE A 407 21.58 23.18 4.96
C PHE A 407 20.54 23.95 4.15
N LEU A 408 20.94 24.52 3.00
CA LEU A 408 20.08 25.34 2.13
C LEU A 408 19.71 24.62 0.83
N THR A 409 18.44 24.69 0.45
CA THR A 409 17.99 24.39 -0.91
C THR A 409 17.09 25.50 -1.44
N ALA A 410 16.94 25.56 -2.76
CA ALA A 410 16.06 26.54 -3.39
C ALA A 410 15.16 25.89 -4.43
N GLY A 411 13.98 26.47 -4.61
CA GLY A 411 13.08 26.20 -5.72
C GLY A 411 12.94 27.44 -6.57
N ALA A 412 13.09 27.28 -7.88
CA ALA A 412 12.96 28.35 -8.86
C ALA A 412 11.81 28.05 -9.83
N ASP A 413 10.98 29.06 -10.06
CA ASP A 413 9.89 29.02 -11.04
C ASP A 413 10.12 30.09 -12.12
N VAL A 414 10.04 29.66 -13.39
CA VAL A 414 10.37 30.50 -14.56
C VAL A 414 9.08 31.03 -15.15
N GLN A 415 8.95 32.36 -15.15
CA GLN A 415 7.79 33.06 -15.69
C GLN A 415 8.18 33.82 -16.97
N LYS A 416 7.19 34.42 -17.63
CA LYS A 416 7.40 35.16 -18.89
C LYS A 416 8.35 36.35 -18.72
N ASP A 417 8.30 37.04 -17.59
CA ASP A 417 8.96 38.32 -17.35
C ASP A 417 9.97 38.30 -16.18
N ARG A 418 10.08 37.16 -15.47
CA ARG A 418 10.92 37.02 -14.27
C ARG A 418 11.23 35.55 -13.95
N ILE A 419 12.18 35.33 -13.05
CA ILE A 419 12.38 34.06 -12.35
C ILE A 419 12.21 34.32 -10.85
N GLU A 420 11.28 33.62 -10.22
CA GLU A 420 11.08 33.69 -8.76
C GLU A 420 11.81 32.53 -8.08
N VAL A 421 12.51 32.82 -6.99
CA VAL A 421 13.31 31.84 -6.24
C VAL A 421 13.07 31.99 -4.75
N ASP A 422 12.67 30.89 -4.10
CA ASP A 422 12.65 30.81 -2.64
C ASP A 422 13.80 29.95 -2.12
N VAL A 423 14.53 30.49 -1.15
CA VAL A 423 15.62 29.79 -0.46
C VAL A 423 15.13 29.31 0.90
N TRP A 424 15.32 28.02 1.16
CA TRP A 424 14.86 27.35 2.38
C TRP A 424 16.02 26.71 3.12
N ALA A 425 16.11 26.98 4.42
CA ALA A 425 16.96 26.23 5.33
C ALA A 425 16.22 25.01 5.88
N TRP A 426 16.96 23.93 6.12
CA TRP A 426 16.42 22.65 6.59
C TRP A 426 17.22 22.12 7.77
N GLY A 427 16.51 21.67 8.80
CA GLY A 427 17.04 21.09 10.02
C GLY A 427 16.66 19.63 10.21
N ARG A 428 16.89 19.12 11.42
CA ARG A 428 16.47 17.77 11.83
C ARG A 428 14.96 17.61 11.69
N GLY A 429 14.52 16.40 11.37
CA GLY A 429 13.09 16.11 11.21
C GLY A 429 12.41 16.89 10.08
N LEU A 430 13.18 17.49 9.16
CA LEU A 430 12.68 18.35 8.07
C LEU A 430 12.00 19.65 8.55
N GLU A 431 12.31 20.11 9.77
CA GLU A 431 12.02 21.49 10.17
C GLU A 431 12.67 22.47 9.18
N SER A 432 12.00 23.56 8.82
CA SER A 432 12.46 24.43 7.75
C SER A 432 12.08 25.89 7.89
N TRP A 433 12.93 26.79 7.37
CA TRP A 433 12.79 28.24 7.45
C TRP A 433 12.89 28.88 6.06
N LEU A 434 11.96 29.77 5.72
CA LEU A 434 12.07 30.59 4.51
C LEU A 434 13.12 31.67 4.73
N VAL A 435 14.30 31.51 4.13
CA VAL A 435 15.46 32.37 4.33
C VAL A 435 15.42 33.60 3.43
N ASP A 436 14.98 33.42 2.18
CA ASP A 436 15.01 34.48 1.17
C ASP A 436 13.94 34.25 0.10
N HIS A 437 13.40 35.34 -0.44
CA HIS A 437 12.50 35.36 -1.58
C HIS A 437 13.03 36.36 -2.61
N ILE A 438 13.45 35.85 -3.76
CA ILE A 438 14.21 36.61 -4.76
C ILE A 438 13.45 36.61 -6.08
N VAL A 439 13.17 37.81 -6.59
CA VAL A 439 12.56 38.00 -7.90
C VAL A 439 13.59 38.57 -8.85
N LEU A 440 14.04 37.76 -9.81
CA LEU A 440 14.99 38.16 -10.84
C LEU A 440 14.23 38.73 -12.04
N PRO A 441 14.34 40.04 -12.36
CA PRO A 441 13.67 40.61 -13.50
C PRO A 441 14.32 40.14 -14.80
N GLY A 442 13.48 39.85 -15.79
CA GLY A 442 13.87 39.30 -17.09
C GLY A 442 13.31 37.88 -17.27
N GLY A 443 12.79 37.60 -18.46
CA GLY A 443 12.25 36.28 -18.82
C GLY A 443 13.32 35.29 -19.29
N PRO A 444 12.92 34.09 -19.73
CA PRO A 444 13.81 33.09 -20.29
C PRO A 444 14.60 33.55 -21.53
N ASP A 445 14.11 34.59 -22.23
CA ASP A 445 14.78 35.21 -23.38
C ASP A 445 15.86 36.24 -23.01
N ASP A 446 15.99 36.60 -21.72
CA ASP A 446 16.95 37.59 -21.23
C ASP A 446 18.21 36.90 -20.64
N PRO A 447 19.37 36.95 -21.31
CA PRO A 447 20.61 36.38 -20.79
C PRO A 447 21.03 36.95 -19.42
N ALA A 448 20.74 38.23 -19.16
CA ALA A 448 21.10 38.88 -17.90
C ALA A 448 20.33 38.29 -16.72
N CYS A 449 19.11 37.78 -16.94
CA CYS A 449 18.34 37.05 -15.93
C CYS A 449 19.03 35.73 -15.55
N TRP A 450 19.48 34.95 -16.53
CA TRP A 450 20.22 33.71 -16.31
C TRP A 450 21.58 33.93 -15.65
N ASP A 451 22.26 35.03 -15.95
CA ASP A 451 23.53 35.40 -15.31
C ASP A 451 23.32 35.73 -13.83
N LYS A 452 22.23 36.44 -13.48
CA LYS A 452 21.85 36.67 -12.07
C LYS A 452 21.49 35.37 -11.35
N LEU A 453 20.75 34.47 -12.00
CA LEU A 453 20.43 33.16 -11.41
C LEU A 453 21.70 32.32 -11.21
N THR A 454 22.67 32.42 -12.11
CA THR A 454 24.00 31.80 -11.96
C THR A 454 24.73 32.39 -10.76
N ALA A 455 24.74 33.72 -10.62
CA ALA A 455 25.39 34.40 -9.49
C ALA A 455 24.76 33.98 -8.14
N LEU A 456 23.44 33.75 -8.11
CA LEU A 456 22.73 33.27 -6.92
C LEU A 456 23.24 31.91 -6.43
N LEU A 457 23.71 31.02 -7.31
CA LEU A 457 24.26 29.72 -6.90
C LEU A 457 25.51 29.85 -6.02
N GLY A 458 26.26 30.95 -6.18
CA GLY A 458 27.43 31.28 -5.36
C GLY A 458 27.14 32.25 -4.21
N GLN A 459 25.90 32.70 -4.05
CA GLN A 459 25.52 33.56 -2.94
C GLN A 459 25.66 32.82 -1.61
N THR A 460 25.98 33.58 -0.57
CA THR A 460 26.16 33.08 0.78
C THR A 460 25.17 33.70 1.75
N TRP A 461 24.76 32.92 2.75
CA TRP A 461 23.91 33.35 3.85
C TRP A 461 24.59 33.05 5.18
N THR A 462 24.44 33.95 6.15
CA THR A 462 25.07 33.82 7.47
C THR A 462 24.13 33.14 8.47
N HIS A 463 24.61 32.04 9.03
CA HIS A 463 23.98 31.30 10.11
C HIS A 463 24.07 32.04 11.44
N ALA A 464 23.11 31.82 12.33
CA ALA A 464 23.04 32.44 13.66
C ALA A 464 24.34 32.29 14.47
N ASN A 465 25.08 31.20 14.25
CA ASN A 465 26.36 30.94 14.92
C ASN A 465 27.58 31.47 14.14
N GLY A 466 27.37 32.31 13.13
CA GLY A 466 28.42 32.94 12.31
C GLY A 466 28.95 32.08 11.15
N ALA A 467 28.49 30.84 10.99
CA ALA A 467 28.85 30.01 9.84
C ALA A 467 28.29 30.62 8.54
N VAL A 468 29.06 30.56 7.46
CA VAL A 468 28.65 31.05 6.14
C VAL A 468 28.27 29.87 5.27
N MET A 469 27.05 29.87 4.75
CA MET A 469 26.47 28.73 4.03
C MET A 469 26.14 29.12 2.58
N THR A 470 26.35 28.19 1.66
CA THR A 470 25.98 28.31 0.24
C THR A 470 24.79 27.43 -0.08
N LEU A 471 24.24 27.61 -1.28
CA LEU A 471 23.14 26.80 -1.77
C LEU A 471 23.59 25.38 -2.14
N ALA A 472 23.10 24.37 -1.42
CA ALA A 472 23.47 22.97 -1.66
C ALA A 472 22.83 22.41 -2.93
N LYS A 473 21.57 22.75 -3.20
CA LYS A 473 20.88 22.36 -4.43
C LYS A 473 19.75 23.33 -4.79
N LEU A 474 19.64 23.66 -6.07
CA LEU A 474 18.54 24.41 -6.66
C LEU A 474 17.72 23.49 -7.58
N ALA A 475 16.42 23.38 -7.34
CA ALA A 475 15.49 22.77 -8.28
C ALA A 475 14.79 23.86 -9.10
N ILE A 476 14.76 23.72 -10.42
CA ILE A 476 14.17 24.71 -11.34
C ILE A 476 13.12 24.06 -12.22
N ASP A 477 11.93 24.65 -12.27
CA ASP A 477 10.84 24.12 -13.08
C ASP A 477 11.14 24.19 -14.57
N THR A 478 10.59 23.23 -15.30
CA THR A 478 10.68 23.11 -16.77
C THR A 478 9.31 23.19 -17.43
N GLY A 479 8.27 23.60 -16.69
CA GLY A 479 6.91 23.79 -17.21
C GLY A 479 6.81 24.91 -18.25
N TYR A 480 7.65 25.93 -18.14
CA TYR A 480 7.75 27.05 -19.09
C TYR A 480 9.17 27.17 -19.66
N GLU A 481 9.29 27.39 -20.98
CA GLU A 481 10.56 27.54 -21.72
C GLU A 481 11.65 26.50 -21.35
N SER A 482 11.24 25.22 -21.32
CA SER A 482 12.10 24.10 -20.92
C SER A 482 13.46 24.04 -21.63
N ALA A 483 13.53 24.48 -22.89
CA ALA A 483 14.77 24.50 -23.67
C ALA A 483 15.82 25.46 -23.08
N ALA A 484 15.39 26.65 -22.62
CA ALA A 484 16.26 27.63 -21.97
C ALA A 484 16.77 27.12 -20.61
N VAL A 485 15.86 26.53 -19.80
CA VAL A 485 16.19 25.90 -18.52
C VAL A 485 17.23 24.79 -18.70
N TYR A 486 17.03 23.90 -19.68
CA TYR A 486 17.99 22.84 -19.98
C TYR A 486 19.33 23.37 -20.46
N ALA A 487 19.34 24.43 -21.28
CA ALA A 487 20.57 25.05 -21.75
C ALA A 487 21.38 25.67 -20.62
N TRP A 488 20.73 26.36 -19.69
CA TRP A 488 21.37 26.92 -18.52
C TRP A 488 21.85 25.83 -17.55
N ALA A 489 20.99 24.87 -17.19
CA ALA A 489 21.32 23.81 -16.23
C ALA A 489 22.49 22.92 -16.68
N ARG A 490 22.67 22.72 -17.99
CA ARG A 490 23.85 22.02 -18.53
C ARG A 490 25.17 22.70 -18.19
N LYS A 491 25.19 24.05 -18.15
CA LYS A 491 26.39 24.84 -17.86
C LYS A 491 26.73 24.79 -16.36
N GLN A 492 25.72 24.79 -15.49
CA GLN A 492 25.91 24.82 -14.04
C GLN A 492 26.24 23.45 -13.42
N GLY A 493 25.82 22.38 -14.09
CA GLY A 493 26.10 21.01 -13.66
C GLY A 493 25.09 20.45 -12.66
N ILE A 494 24.95 19.12 -12.69
CA ILE A 494 23.89 18.41 -11.97
C ILE A 494 24.08 18.36 -10.45
N ALA A 495 25.32 18.55 -9.98
CA ALA A 495 25.62 18.52 -8.55
C ALA A 495 24.82 19.61 -7.83
N GLN A 496 24.82 20.84 -8.37
CA GLN A 496 24.14 21.97 -7.76
C GLN A 496 22.73 22.18 -8.34
N VAL A 497 22.52 22.07 -9.65
CA VAL A 497 21.22 22.36 -10.28
C VAL A 497 20.45 21.09 -10.65
N ALA A 498 19.13 21.10 -10.44
CA ALA A 498 18.22 20.03 -10.81
C ALA A 498 17.03 20.58 -11.60
N PRO A 499 17.01 20.47 -12.94
CA PRO A 499 15.78 20.68 -13.71
C PRO A 499 14.71 19.68 -13.26
N VAL A 500 13.54 20.19 -12.90
CA VAL A 500 12.41 19.39 -12.44
C VAL A 500 11.22 19.57 -13.36
N LYS A 501 10.43 18.51 -13.50
CA LYS A 501 9.12 18.54 -14.14
C LYS A 501 8.09 18.09 -13.12
N GLY A 502 7.18 18.98 -12.77
CA GLY A 502 6.01 18.65 -11.99
C GLY A 502 5.11 17.66 -12.72
N LEU A 503 4.64 16.64 -12.00
CA LEU A 503 3.76 15.62 -12.54
C LEU A 503 2.54 15.49 -11.62
N GLU A 504 1.37 15.59 -12.24
CA GLU A 504 0.09 15.55 -11.55
C GLU A 504 -0.29 14.13 -11.10
N GLY A 505 -1.16 14.08 -10.09
CA GLY A 505 -1.74 12.85 -9.55
C GLY A 505 -0.91 12.20 -8.44
N PHE A 506 -1.59 11.36 -7.65
CA PHE A 506 -1.01 10.65 -6.50
C PHE A 506 -0.47 9.25 -6.85
N ASN A 507 -0.59 8.83 -8.11
CA ASN A 507 -0.36 7.44 -8.56
C ASN A 507 1.13 7.07 -8.75
N ARG A 508 2.03 7.61 -7.92
CA ARG A 508 3.49 7.51 -8.12
C ARG A 508 4.13 6.73 -6.98
N ALA A 509 4.98 5.76 -7.33
CA ALA A 509 5.68 4.92 -6.34
C ALA A 509 6.76 5.67 -5.54
N THR A 510 7.28 6.79 -6.07
CA THR A 510 8.28 7.64 -5.39
C THR A 510 7.94 9.13 -5.55
N PRO A 511 8.18 9.98 -4.54
CA PRO A 511 7.91 11.43 -4.63
C PRO A 511 8.78 12.15 -5.66
N VAL A 512 10.01 11.67 -5.87
CA VAL A 512 10.90 12.13 -6.94
C VAL A 512 11.46 10.90 -7.66
N SER A 513 11.46 10.92 -8.99
CA SER A 513 12.04 9.87 -9.85
C SER A 513 12.96 10.48 -10.90
N GLY A 514 14.05 9.79 -11.25
CA GLY A 514 15.06 10.28 -12.19
C GLY A 514 16.48 10.14 -11.65
N PRO A 515 17.48 10.77 -12.29
CA PRO A 515 17.34 11.67 -13.44
C PRO A 515 17.24 10.93 -14.78
N THR A 516 16.39 11.43 -15.69
CA THR A 516 16.32 10.97 -17.09
C THR A 516 17.03 11.93 -18.04
N PHE A 517 17.80 11.41 -19.00
CA PHE A 517 18.39 12.23 -20.06
C PHE A 517 17.30 12.72 -21.03
N VAL A 518 17.25 14.03 -21.25
CA VAL A 518 16.27 14.67 -22.15
C VAL A 518 16.77 14.75 -23.59
N ASP A 519 18.09 14.82 -23.79
CA ASP A 519 18.69 15.02 -25.11
C ASP A 519 18.97 13.69 -25.84
N ALA A 520 18.59 13.60 -27.12
CA ALA A 520 18.89 12.47 -28.01
C ALA A 520 19.66 12.94 -29.26
N THR A 521 20.58 12.11 -29.77
CA THR A 521 21.23 12.34 -31.07
C THR A 521 20.24 12.17 -32.22
N VAL A 522 20.59 12.61 -33.44
CA VAL A 522 19.81 12.39 -34.68
C VAL A 522 19.47 10.90 -34.90
N ASN A 523 20.28 9.98 -34.35
CA ASN A 523 20.07 8.53 -34.39
C ASN A 523 19.34 7.99 -33.13
N GLY A 524 18.65 8.83 -32.36
CA GLY A 524 17.85 8.44 -31.19
C GLY A 524 18.65 7.98 -29.96
N ARG A 525 19.99 8.11 -29.95
CA ARG A 525 20.81 7.71 -28.79
C ARG A 525 20.87 8.84 -27.78
N LYS A 526 20.56 8.54 -26.51
CA LYS A 526 20.61 9.52 -25.41
C LYS A 526 22.03 10.10 -25.25
N LEU A 527 22.15 11.42 -25.20
CA LEU A 527 23.42 12.13 -25.03
C LEU A 527 23.94 11.96 -23.60
N LYS A 528 25.11 11.33 -23.44
CA LYS A 528 25.73 11.07 -22.12
C LYS A 528 26.03 12.35 -21.30
N ARG A 529 26.11 13.52 -21.96
CA ARG A 529 26.29 14.86 -21.36
C ARG A 529 25.03 15.74 -21.42
N GLY A 530 23.88 15.16 -21.76
CA GLY A 530 22.63 15.90 -21.89
C GLY A 530 22.05 16.38 -20.56
N ALA A 531 21.09 17.31 -20.64
CA ALA A 531 20.33 17.77 -19.48
C ALA A 531 19.61 16.59 -18.80
N ARG A 532 19.63 16.59 -17.47
CA ARG A 532 19.12 15.52 -16.63
C ARG A 532 17.89 16.01 -15.89
N LEU A 533 16.73 15.52 -16.29
CA LEU A 533 15.43 15.93 -15.76
C LEU A 533 15.00 15.01 -14.62
N TRP A 534 14.53 15.63 -13.54
CA TRP A 534 13.88 14.96 -12.43
C TRP A 534 12.37 15.11 -12.54
N SER A 535 11.65 14.04 -12.29
CA SER A 535 10.20 14.00 -12.24
C SER A 535 9.74 14.13 -10.79
N VAL A 536 8.93 15.13 -10.48
CA VAL A 536 8.49 15.47 -9.12
C VAL A 536 6.99 15.24 -8.99
N ALA A 537 6.57 14.42 -8.02
CA ALA A 537 5.17 14.25 -7.63
C ALA A 537 4.73 15.46 -6.80
N THR A 538 4.31 16.53 -7.48
CA THR A 538 3.97 17.81 -6.84
C THR A 538 2.83 17.66 -5.86
N ALA A 539 1.85 16.80 -6.17
CA ALA A 539 0.70 16.53 -5.30
C ALA A 539 1.11 16.01 -3.92
N THR A 540 2.16 15.17 -3.84
CA THR A 540 2.68 14.63 -2.57
C THR A 540 3.33 15.74 -1.74
N PHE A 541 4.18 16.57 -2.34
CA PHE A 541 4.84 17.66 -1.62
C PHE A 541 3.90 18.81 -1.25
N LYS A 542 2.84 19.06 -2.04
CA LYS A 542 1.77 20.01 -1.68
C LYS A 542 1.00 19.54 -0.44
N ALA A 543 0.58 18.27 -0.42
CA ALA A 543 -0.09 17.67 0.75
C ALA A 543 0.83 17.69 1.99
N GLU A 544 2.10 17.29 1.83
CA GLU A 544 3.09 17.33 2.92
C GLU A 544 3.28 18.76 3.46
N THR A 545 3.42 19.75 2.57
CA THR A 545 3.58 21.16 2.96
C THR A 545 2.37 21.65 3.75
N TYR A 546 1.15 21.33 3.30
CA TYR A 546 -0.08 21.77 3.98
C TYR A 546 -0.26 21.10 5.33
N ARG A 547 0.11 19.82 5.44
CA ARG A 547 0.18 19.11 6.73
C ARG A 547 1.12 19.82 7.69
N TYR A 548 2.31 20.22 7.23
CA TYR A 548 3.30 20.91 8.06
C TYR A 548 2.90 22.34 8.45
N LEU A 549 2.25 23.09 7.55
CA LEU A 549 1.71 24.42 7.85
C LEU A 549 0.61 24.40 8.93
N ARG A 550 -0.05 23.25 9.13
CA ARG A 550 -1.10 23.06 10.15
C ARG A 550 -0.57 22.67 11.52
N LEU A 551 0.70 22.29 11.65
CA LEU A 551 1.28 21.93 12.95
C LEU A 551 1.14 23.08 13.95
N GLU A 552 0.63 22.79 15.13
CA GLU A 552 0.57 23.76 16.23
C GLU A 552 1.96 23.99 16.80
N ARG A 553 2.24 25.23 17.22
CA ARG A 553 3.48 25.53 17.91
C ARG A 553 3.37 25.10 19.37
N PRO A 554 4.45 24.58 19.97
CA PRO A 554 4.48 24.36 21.41
C PRO A 554 4.12 25.63 22.17
N SER A 555 3.33 25.51 23.24
CA SER A 555 2.97 26.62 24.11
C SER A 555 4.13 27.07 25.00
N GLU A 556 5.11 26.19 25.22
CA GLU A 556 6.31 26.48 26.00
C GLU A 556 7.44 26.95 25.07
N PRO A 557 8.11 28.08 25.36
CA PRO A 557 9.14 28.67 24.48
C PRO A 557 10.33 27.76 24.17
N ASP A 558 10.71 26.88 25.10
CA ASP A 558 11.89 26.01 24.98
C ASP A 558 11.54 24.57 24.56
N ALA A 559 10.26 24.27 24.32
CA ALA A 559 9.86 22.95 23.87
C ALA A 559 10.25 22.73 22.40
N PRO A 560 10.77 21.54 22.04
CA PRO A 560 11.17 21.27 20.66
C PRO A 560 9.96 21.33 19.73
N HIS A 561 10.13 21.96 18.56
CA HIS A 561 9.09 21.97 17.55
C HIS A 561 8.82 20.56 17.03
N PRO A 562 7.55 20.25 16.67
CA PRO A 562 7.23 19.01 16.01
C PRO A 562 8.03 18.84 14.71
N PRO A 563 8.48 17.61 14.36
CA PRO A 563 9.16 17.35 13.10
C PRO A 563 8.38 17.86 11.90
N GLY A 564 9.08 18.56 11.00
CA GLY A 564 8.52 19.13 9.78
C GLY A 564 7.93 20.54 9.93
N THR A 565 8.06 21.17 11.10
CA THR A 565 7.57 22.54 11.32
C THR A 565 8.14 23.51 10.27
N ILE A 566 7.26 24.38 9.74
CA ILE A 566 7.61 25.42 8.77
C ILE A 566 7.58 26.77 9.45
N HIS A 567 8.70 27.46 9.42
CA HIS A 567 8.88 28.81 9.96
C HIS A 567 8.83 29.83 8.84
N LEU A 568 7.97 30.84 9.03
CA LEU A 568 7.74 31.90 8.07
C LEU A 568 8.23 33.22 8.68
N PRO A 569 9.05 34.00 7.97
CA PRO A 569 9.59 35.26 8.48
C PRO A 569 8.54 36.37 8.50
N ASP A 570 8.74 37.37 9.34
CA ASP A 570 7.92 38.59 9.44
C ASP A 570 7.83 39.40 8.14
N TRP A 571 8.89 39.39 7.33
CA TRP A 571 8.94 40.04 6.02
C TRP A 571 8.14 39.31 4.94
N ALA A 572 7.75 38.04 5.14
CA ALA A 572 6.91 37.33 4.16
C ALA A 572 5.53 38.00 4.10
N ASP A 573 5.25 38.71 3.01
CA ASP A 573 4.05 39.52 2.90
C ASP A 573 2.77 38.68 2.73
N SER A 574 1.63 39.33 2.85
CA SER A 574 0.33 38.65 2.73
C SER A 574 0.08 38.09 1.32
N GLU A 575 0.69 38.64 0.28
CA GLU A 575 0.51 38.14 -1.08
C GLU A 575 1.29 36.83 -1.27
N TRP A 576 2.53 36.77 -0.81
CA TRP A 576 3.35 35.55 -0.78
C TRP A 576 2.66 34.45 0.04
N LEU A 577 2.15 34.77 1.24
CA LEU A 577 1.42 33.80 2.07
C LEU A 577 0.18 33.23 1.37
N LYS A 578 -0.58 34.07 0.68
CA LYS A 578 -1.75 33.62 -0.10
C LYS A 578 -1.37 32.76 -1.29
N GLN A 579 -0.20 32.99 -1.89
CA GLN A 579 0.32 32.14 -2.97
C GLN A 579 0.78 30.77 -2.42
N LEU A 580 1.43 30.74 -1.24
CA LEU A 580 1.83 29.49 -0.58
C LEU A 580 0.62 28.57 -0.32
N VAL A 581 -0.54 29.14 0.02
CA VAL A 581 -1.80 28.40 0.19
C VAL A 581 -2.75 28.57 -1.01
N GLY A 582 -2.20 28.86 -2.18
CA GLY A 582 -2.95 29.26 -3.39
C GLY A 582 -3.66 28.12 -4.12
N GLU A 583 -3.60 26.90 -3.62
CA GLU A 583 -4.25 25.73 -4.21
C GLU A 583 -5.03 24.96 -3.15
N GLN A 584 -6.01 24.17 -3.58
CA GLN A 584 -6.69 23.24 -2.68
C GLN A 584 -6.90 21.90 -3.36
N LEU A 585 -6.85 20.84 -2.56
CA LEU A 585 -7.15 19.51 -3.05
C LEU A 585 -8.67 19.32 -3.15
N VAL A 586 -9.21 19.30 -4.36
CA VAL A 586 -10.63 19.05 -4.63
C VAL A 586 -10.87 17.65 -5.14
N THR A 587 -12.00 17.07 -4.76
CA THR A 587 -12.48 15.81 -5.33
C THR A 587 -13.39 16.13 -6.50
N ILE A 588 -12.88 15.92 -7.72
CA ILE A 588 -13.64 16.08 -8.95
C ILE A 588 -14.28 14.74 -9.30
N ARG A 589 -15.59 14.74 -9.52
CA ARG A 589 -16.31 13.58 -10.07
C ARG A 589 -16.36 13.71 -11.58
N ASP A 590 -15.90 12.70 -12.31
CA ASP A 590 -16.03 12.67 -13.76
C ASP A 590 -17.49 12.41 -14.19
N ARG A 591 -17.78 12.54 -15.49
CA ARG A 591 -19.12 12.29 -16.06
C ARG A 591 -19.60 10.84 -15.88
N ARG A 592 -18.74 9.92 -15.44
CA ARG A 592 -19.01 8.51 -15.18
C ARG A 592 -19.10 8.19 -13.69
N GLY A 593 -19.01 9.21 -12.81
CA GLY A 593 -19.13 9.07 -11.36
C GLY A 593 -17.83 8.74 -10.62
N TYR A 594 -16.69 8.63 -11.31
CA TYR A 594 -15.39 8.37 -10.68
C TYR A 594 -14.88 9.63 -9.99
N ALA A 595 -14.64 9.52 -8.69
CA ALA A 595 -14.01 10.56 -7.89
C ALA A 595 -12.49 10.50 -8.10
N ARG A 596 -11.91 11.57 -8.64
CA ARG A 596 -10.45 11.76 -8.68
C ARG A 596 -10.09 13.04 -7.92
N GLN A 597 -9.00 13.00 -7.18
CA GLN A 597 -8.50 14.18 -6.49
C GLN A 597 -7.58 14.98 -7.42
N GLU A 598 -7.77 16.28 -7.44
CA GLU A 598 -6.98 17.22 -8.24
C GLU A 598 -6.68 18.46 -7.41
N TRP A 599 -5.44 18.94 -7.50
CA TRP A 599 -5.08 20.23 -6.92
C TRP A 599 -5.59 21.33 -7.84
N GLN A 600 -6.51 22.15 -7.34
CA GLN A 600 -7.08 23.25 -8.09
C GLN A 600 -6.55 24.57 -7.56
N LYS A 601 -6.08 25.42 -8.46
CA LYS A 601 -5.69 26.80 -8.14
C LYS A 601 -6.90 27.60 -7.65
N LEU A 602 -6.75 28.20 -6.47
CA LEU A 602 -7.70 29.16 -5.90
C LEU A 602 -7.46 30.57 -6.43
N ARG A 603 -6.23 30.84 -6.91
CA ARG A 603 -5.78 32.14 -7.39
C ARG A 603 -4.95 31.96 -8.65
N GLU A 604 -4.81 33.04 -9.42
CA GLU A 604 -3.99 33.06 -10.63
C GLU A 604 -2.51 32.83 -10.32
N ARG A 605 -2.03 33.48 -9.25
CA ARG A 605 -0.65 33.38 -8.75
C ARG A 605 -0.53 32.35 -7.62
N ASN A 606 0.48 31.49 -7.72
CA ASN A 606 0.76 30.37 -6.80
C ASN A 606 2.28 30.05 -6.73
N GLU A 607 3.13 30.95 -7.22
CA GLU A 607 4.56 30.73 -7.42
C GLU A 607 5.25 30.30 -6.11
N ALA A 608 4.91 30.93 -4.98
CA ALA A 608 5.43 30.58 -3.64
C ALA A 608 5.18 29.11 -3.21
N LEU A 609 4.05 28.51 -3.63
CA LEU A 609 3.79 27.08 -3.35
C LEU A 609 4.66 26.19 -4.24
N ASP A 610 4.79 26.55 -5.51
CA ASP A 610 5.56 25.76 -6.47
C ASP A 610 7.06 25.83 -6.15
N THR A 611 7.62 27.01 -5.84
CA THR A 611 9.01 27.18 -5.35
C THR A 611 9.25 26.40 -4.05
N ARG A 612 8.31 26.42 -3.08
CA ARG A 612 8.41 25.60 -1.86
C ARG A 612 8.48 24.10 -2.19
N VAL A 613 7.61 23.62 -3.07
CA VAL A 613 7.58 22.22 -3.52
C VAL A 613 8.91 21.83 -4.18
N TYR A 614 9.47 22.70 -5.00
CA TYR A 614 10.74 22.43 -5.68
C TYR A 614 11.93 22.51 -4.72
N ALA A 615 11.97 23.45 -3.78
CA ALA A 615 12.98 23.47 -2.72
C ALA A 615 12.97 22.19 -1.88
N ARG A 616 11.77 21.67 -1.57
CA ARG A 616 11.61 20.38 -0.89
C ARG A 616 12.06 19.20 -1.75
N ALA A 617 11.74 19.20 -3.05
CA ALA A 617 12.23 18.19 -3.99
C ALA A 617 13.77 18.22 -4.11
N ALA A 618 14.39 19.41 -4.09
CA ALA A 618 15.85 19.56 -4.02
C ALA A 618 16.43 18.90 -2.76
N ALA A 619 15.79 19.08 -1.60
CA ALA A 619 16.21 18.43 -0.35
C ALA A 619 16.07 16.89 -0.43
N TRP A 620 15.00 16.39 -1.05
CA TRP A 620 14.83 14.96 -1.31
C TRP A 620 15.92 14.38 -2.23
N ILE A 621 16.29 15.12 -3.28
CA ILE A 621 17.37 14.74 -4.22
C ILE A 621 18.72 14.69 -3.51
N LEU A 622 18.99 15.62 -2.60
CA LEU A 622 20.19 15.57 -1.73
C LEU A 622 20.18 14.37 -0.79
N GLY A 623 18.99 13.84 -0.48
CA GLY A 623 18.81 12.67 0.38
C GLY A 623 18.48 12.99 1.82
N ALA A 624 17.95 14.19 2.12
CA ALA A 624 17.59 14.62 3.46
C ALA A 624 16.71 13.59 4.21
N ASP A 625 15.75 12.97 3.52
CA ASP A 625 14.87 11.91 4.03
C ASP A 625 15.59 10.59 4.39
N ARG A 626 16.84 10.45 3.99
CA ARG A 626 17.68 9.24 4.17
C ARG A 626 18.96 9.54 4.95
N PHE A 627 19.12 10.74 5.48
CA PHE A 627 20.27 11.10 6.30
C PHE A 627 20.26 10.31 7.61
N ASP A 628 21.37 9.65 7.91
CA ASP A 628 21.59 8.98 9.19
C ASP A 628 22.05 9.97 10.26
N GLU A 629 22.09 9.52 11.52
CA GLU A 629 22.51 10.36 12.66
C GLU A 629 23.93 10.93 12.47
N ARG A 630 24.81 10.18 11.79
CA ARG A 630 26.16 10.63 11.50
C ARG A 630 26.16 11.82 10.54
N MET A 631 25.34 11.78 9.50
CA MET A 631 25.18 12.88 8.56
C MET A 631 24.66 14.12 9.28
N TRP A 632 23.60 13.99 10.08
CA TRP A 632 23.03 15.12 10.83
C TRP A 632 24.06 15.79 11.76
N ARG A 633 24.82 15.01 12.53
CA ARG A 633 25.90 15.54 13.36
C ARG A 633 26.99 16.24 12.57
N GLN A 634 27.32 15.68 11.40
CA GLN A 634 28.27 16.31 10.50
C GLN A 634 27.76 17.66 10.00
N LEU A 635 26.47 17.81 9.70
CA LEU A 635 25.86 19.08 9.30
C LEU A 635 25.82 20.09 10.47
N GLU A 636 25.46 19.64 11.69
CA GLU A 636 25.47 20.46 12.92
C GLU A 636 26.85 21.01 13.24
N LYS A 637 27.89 20.16 13.15
CA LYS A 637 29.27 20.58 13.36
C LYS A 637 29.71 21.66 12.37
N GLN A 638 29.24 21.57 11.13
CA GLN A 638 29.59 22.54 10.09
C GLN A 638 28.83 23.86 10.25
N ALA A 639 27.59 23.82 10.74
CA ALA A 639 26.81 25.00 11.09
C ALA A 639 27.24 25.62 12.44
N GLY A 640 28.10 24.94 13.21
CA GLY A 640 28.59 25.39 14.51
C GLY A 640 27.56 25.25 15.64
N VAL A 641 26.66 24.27 15.55
CA VAL A 641 25.48 24.09 16.46
C VAL A 641 25.72 23.05 17.56
N GLU A 642 26.93 22.46 17.67
CA GLU A 642 27.24 21.50 18.74
C GLU A 642 27.05 22.14 20.13
N THR A 643 25.89 21.89 20.73
CA THR A 643 25.62 22.07 22.17
C THR A 643 25.99 20.78 22.87
N ALA A 644 26.80 20.88 23.93
CA ALA A 644 27.16 19.75 24.77
C ALA A 644 25.89 19.20 25.44
N VAL A 645 25.38 18.05 24.97
CA VAL A 645 24.32 17.34 25.69
C VAL A 645 24.88 16.80 27.00
N THR A 646 24.26 17.21 28.10
CA THR A 646 24.43 16.65 29.43
C THR A 646 24.17 15.15 29.37
N ALA A 647 25.20 14.34 29.62
CA ALA A 647 25.12 12.90 29.52
C ALA A 647 24.00 12.32 30.43
N PRO A 648 23.25 11.30 29.98
CA PRO A 648 22.50 10.46 30.92
C PRO A 648 23.52 9.79 31.85
N LYS A 649 23.19 9.75 33.15
CA LYS A 649 23.93 9.00 34.18
C LYS A 649 24.25 7.58 33.65
N PRO A 650 25.51 7.11 33.73
CA PRO A 650 25.80 5.72 33.38
C PRO A 650 25.13 4.81 34.41
N GLU A 651 24.19 3.98 33.95
CA GLU A 651 23.83 2.76 34.65
C GLU A 651 25.06 1.84 34.67
N THR A 652 25.30 1.27 35.84
CA THR A 652 26.46 0.45 36.18
C THR A 652 26.63 -0.74 35.23
N ASP A 653 27.76 -0.76 34.50
CA ASP A 653 28.25 -1.91 33.75
C ASP A 653 28.51 -3.10 34.70
N THR A 654 27.85 -4.22 34.41
CA THR A 654 28.26 -5.53 34.93
C THR A 654 29.24 -6.14 33.92
N PRO A 655 30.39 -6.70 34.31
CA PRO A 655 31.40 -7.15 33.34
C PRO A 655 30.94 -8.43 32.64
N SER A 656 30.87 -8.42 31.31
CA SER A 656 30.74 -9.62 30.48
C SER A 656 32.12 -10.22 30.15
N GLU A 657 32.28 -11.52 30.36
CA GLU A 657 33.47 -12.31 30.02
C GLU A 657 33.86 -12.27 28.52
N PRO A 658 35.15 -12.43 28.18
CA PRO A 658 35.63 -12.35 26.82
C PRO A 658 35.39 -13.67 26.05
N GLN A 659 34.68 -13.61 24.93
CA GLN A 659 34.65 -14.69 23.93
C GLN A 659 35.59 -14.38 22.76
N ALA A 660 36.59 -15.24 22.60
CA ALA A 660 37.52 -15.23 21.48
C ALA A 660 36.89 -15.87 20.22
N GLY A 661 37.13 -15.25 19.06
CA GLY A 661 37.04 -15.90 17.75
C GLY A 661 35.82 -15.49 16.91
N GLN A 662 35.95 -14.42 16.13
CA GLN A 662 35.24 -14.31 14.86
C GLN A 662 36.18 -13.86 13.73
N ILE A 663 36.11 -14.64 12.66
CA ILE A 663 36.88 -14.54 11.42
C ILE A 663 36.37 -13.34 10.61
N ALA A 664 37.27 -12.45 10.22
CA ALA A 664 36.95 -11.28 9.41
C ALA A 664 36.56 -11.70 7.97
N ALA A 665 35.31 -11.44 7.60
CA ALA A 665 34.85 -11.52 6.21
C ALA A 665 35.27 -10.24 5.44
N PRO A 666 35.57 -10.33 4.13
CA PRO A 666 36.15 -9.23 3.37
C PRO A 666 35.13 -8.11 3.14
N ARG A 667 35.55 -6.86 3.37
CA ARG A 667 34.82 -5.62 3.07
C ARG A 667 34.34 -5.61 1.62
N LYS A 668 33.03 -5.77 1.39
CA LYS A 668 32.39 -5.37 0.13
C LYS A 668 32.56 -3.85 -0.01
N ARG A 669 33.11 -3.42 -1.15
CA ARG A 669 33.23 -2.00 -1.53
C ARG A 669 31.82 -1.41 -1.63
N GLY A 670 31.42 -0.63 -0.63
CA GLY A 670 30.19 0.16 -0.66
C GLY A 670 30.24 1.20 -1.77
N TRP A 671 29.08 1.46 -2.37
CA TRP A 671 28.87 2.65 -3.18
C TRP A 671 29.24 3.89 -2.37
N LYS A 672 30.05 4.79 -2.96
CA LYS A 672 30.38 6.07 -2.35
C LYS A 672 29.12 6.94 -2.29
N ILE A 673 28.52 7.02 -1.12
CA ILE A 673 27.64 8.12 -0.74
C ILE A 673 28.56 9.35 -0.63
N SER A 674 28.34 10.34 -1.49
CA SER A 674 29.05 11.62 -1.44
C SER A 674 28.62 12.36 -0.17
N THR A 675 29.57 12.52 0.76
CA THR A 675 29.40 13.26 2.01
C THR A 675 29.50 14.77 1.75
N PRO A 676 28.51 15.59 2.12
CA PRO A 676 28.67 17.02 2.22
C PRO A 676 29.38 17.34 3.54
N ARG A 677 30.70 17.45 3.47
CA ARG A 677 31.30 18.67 4.03
C ARG A 677 30.77 19.77 3.09
N TYR A 678 30.13 20.86 3.51
CA TYR A 678 29.54 21.93 2.65
C TYR A 678 30.56 22.63 1.70
N MET A 679 31.51 21.90 1.13
CA MET A 679 32.94 22.14 1.33
C MET A 679 33.76 21.39 0.26
N GLU A 680 33.52 21.75 -1.00
CA GLU A 680 34.50 22.31 -1.94
C GLU A 680 33.85 23.51 -2.64
#